data_AF-A0A972NBY5-F1
#
_entry.id   AF-A0A972NBY5-F1
#
_cell.length_a   1.000
_cell.length_b   1.000
_cell.length_c   1.000
_cell.angle_alpha   90.00
_cell.angle_beta   90.00
_cell.angle_gamma   90.00
#
_symmetry.space_group_name_H-M   'P 1'
#
loop_
_entity.id
_entity.type
_entity.pdbx_description
1 polymer ?
#
loop_
_entity_poly.entity_id
_entity_poly.type
_entity_poly.pdbx_seq_one_letter_code
_entity_poly.pdbx_strand_id
1 'polypeptide(L)'
;MSDEERQPPLSEEPLPQQDGEANQQEAPLEETPLTASQTDAADEGAHPAGGERDVAPLPEDALPPASWLEGETVFVTPPPADAVPAPEGESEAAPTAAEEAMSATEALDEALPATPAADEAAQVEAVSPSEPAETRQEASQPSAEPEEASPPEETTAVDAGRTLIVATTEADEAPPAQESSPTQEAAAVVRAPVPPPPPLDTPPEVTHVPLDEHGFPIATEPSDVPTLGTTPPTTLQPQASAYQAPSEPPSPPRSQPPRWSSQPPRPPFWRRSLGCALRAFLVLAFFLIVAGAGLAAFGVYKYYSIASTLPNVDDLKARAAHFETTRILDRNGDVLYEILDPHAGRRTYVTLDQISPYMVAATLATEDKNFYEHPGIDIWAIARAFWQNYTTGEVVSGASTITQQLARALLLSPDERGQRTYRRKLREAILAMEITRRYSKDEILELYLNEIYYGNLAYGVEAAAETYFHTTADKLTLAQAAFLAGLPQAPAVYDPYTNRDVAMQRYRQVLGLLYQTSQEQGCIQVSNSVHPICVTAADVQQALAEMEAYDFPPPEVPIRFPHWVNYIRSLLEERYDPQTIYRSGFTVYTTLDPNLQTRAQEIVQQQVHALSAKHVTDGALVAIRPTTGEILAMVGSADFYNEAIHGQVNMALAPRQPGSSIKPLTYVAAFEKGWTPATLIWDVPSEFPPSGNPDDPRPPYKPVNYDGRFHGPVTVRTALANSYNIPAVKTLQFVGIYDDPNTPQKDGLVGMAERLGITTLTRDDYGLSLTLGGGEVKLLELTGAYAVFANGGKRVPPVAITRIVDYQGNTVYEYTPPPGEQVLRPEHAYLITSILSDNQARAPEFGLHSVLNLPFPAAAKTGTTNDFRDNWTMGYTPDLAVGVWVGNADNSPMVNSSGLTGAAPIWAQFMQYAENYLTHGNPTPFNRPAG
;
A
#
# COMPACT_ATOMS: atom_id res chain seq x y z
N MET A 1 -25.20 -53.62 -15.63
CA MET A 1 -24.02 -54.52 -15.59
C MET A 1 -22.81 -53.74 -15.11
N SER A 2 -22.60 -53.56 -13.82
CA SER A 2 -23.57 -53.69 -12.70
C SER A 2 -22.94 -53.02 -11.48
N ASP A 3 -23.58 -52.03 -10.86
CA ASP A 3 -24.76 -52.08 -9.96
C ASP A 3 -24.34 -52.40 -8.51
N GLU A 4 -24.97 -51.72 -7.54
CA GLU A 4 -24.84 -51.77 -6.06
C GLU A 4 -23.50 -51.31 -5.45
N GLU A 5 -23.38 -50.39 -4.45
CA GLU A 5 -24.24 -49.91 -3.33
C GLU A 5 -23.97 -50.61 -1.98
N ARG A 6 -23.53 -49.83 -0.96
CA ARG A 6 -23.72 -50.12 0.49
C ARG A 6 -23.30 -48.99 1.45
N GLN A 7 -24.24 -48.64 2.32
CA GLN A 7 -24.10 -48.06 3.68
C GLN A 7 -24.92 -48.96 4.64
N PRO A 8 -25.04 -48.69 5.96
CA PRO A 8 -24.06 -48.22 6.96
C PRO A 8 -23.80 -49.36 8.00
N PRO A 9 -23.59 -49.13 9.32
CA PRO A 9 -24.68 -48.75 10.23
C PRO A 9 -24.29 -47.71 11.33
N LEU A 10 -25.24 -47.43 12.24
CA LEU A 10 -25.15 -46.47 13.37
C LEU A 10 -24.89 -47.17 14.72
N SER A 11 -24.34 -46.41 15.69
CA SER A 11 -24.42 -46.64 17.16
C SER A 11 -24.13 -45.31 17.86
N GLU A 12 -25.13 -44.61 18.41
CA GLU A 12 -25.61 -44.68 19.80
C GLU A 12 -24.75 -43.88 20.82
N GLU A 13 -25.42 -43.05 21.62
CA GLU A 13 -24.84 -42.18 22.67
C GLU A 13 -24.46 -42.95 23.95
N PRO A 14 -23.75 -42.33 24.90
CA PRO A 14 -24.52 -41.84 26.07
C PRO A 14 -24.02 -40.53 26.73
N LEU A 15 -24.96 -39.80 27.34
CA LEU A 15 -24.71 -38.77 28.37
C LEU A 15 -24.40 -39.42 29.75
N PRO A 16 -23.65 -38.71 30.61
CA PRO A 16 -24.17 -38.31 31.92
C PRO A 16 -23.91 -36.81 32.19
N GLN A 17 -24.92 -36.01 32.51
CA GLN A 17 -25.43 -35.70 33.87
C GLN A 17 -24.54 -34.80 34.74
N GLN A 18 -25.17 -33.74 35.27
CA GLN A 18 -24.65 -32.84 36.30
C GLN A 18 -24.88 -33.43 37.71
N ASP A 19 -24.07 -33.03 38.68
CA ASP A 19 -24.50 -32.60 40.04
C ASP A 19 -23.28 -32.16 40.86
N GLY A 20 -23.46 -31.23 41.81
CA GLY A 20 -22.44 -30.90 42.83
C GLY A 20 -22.18 -29.41 43.10
N GLU A 21 -23.06 -28.76 43.86
CA GLU A 21 -22.80 -27.43 44.42
C GLU A 21 -21.75 -27.48 45.55
N ALA A 22 -20.93 -26.44 45.68
CA ALA A 22 -20.17 -26.15 46.91
C ALA A 22 -20.07 -24.63 47.14
N ASN A 23 -20.76 -24.15 48.17
CA ASN A 23 -20.88 -22.73 48.50
C ASN A 23 -19.73 -22.24 49.40
N GLN A 24 -19.22 -21.03 49.16
CA GLN A 24 -18.54 -20.23 50.17
C GLN A 24 -18.65 -18.73 49.84
N GLN A 25 -19.14 -17.94 50.80
CA GLN A 25 -19.26 -16.48 50.76
C GLN A 25 -18.29 -15.83 51.75
N GLU A 26 -18.31 -14.49 51.82
CA GLU A 26 -17.49 -13.60 52.67
C GLU A 26 -16.06 -13.35 52.12
N ALA A 27 -15.50 -12.13 52.13
CA ALA A 27 -16.01 -10.77 52.42
C ALA A 27 -14.98 -9.75 51.83
N PRO A 28 -15.27 -8.43 51.74
CA PRO A 28 -14.38 -7.49 51.02
C PRO A 28 -13.15 -7.06 51.85
N LEU A 29 -12.17 -6.47 51.16
CA LEU A 29 -11.12 -5.64 51.78
C LEU A 29 -11.37 -4.16 51.44
N GLU A 30 -11.14 -3.31 52.43
CA GLU A 30 -11.52 -1.90 52.45
C GLU A 30 -10.44 -0.97 51.86
N GLU A 31 -10.82 0.30 51.65
CA GLU A 31 -9.93 1.38 51.25
C GLU A 31 -9.05 1.91 52.43
N THR A 32 -8.41 3.07 52.21
CA THR A 32 -7.89 4.02 53.20
C THR A 32 -6.43 3.78 53.68
N PRO A 33 -5.76 4.75 54.36
CA PRO A 33 -4.89 5.65 53.59
C PRO A 33 -3.53 5.94 54.26
N LEU A 34 -2.65 6.69 53.58
CA LEU A 34 -1.54 7.39 54.23
C LEU A 34 -1.37 8.82 53.72
N THR A 35 -1.26 9.76 54.67
CA THR A 35 -1.24 11.22 54.44
C THR A 35 0.02 11.88 54.99
N ALA A 36 0.59 12.79 54.19
CA ALA A 36 1.18 14.10 54.56
C ALA A 36 2.14 14.24 55.77
N SER A 37 3.35 14.72 55.46
CA SER A 37 4.12 15.76 56.18
C SER A 37 5.01 16.40 55.10
N GLN A 38 5.09 17.72 54.85
CA GLN A 38 4.76 18.98 55.55
C GLN A 38 5.78 19.45 56.61
N THR A 39 6.51 20.51 56.25
CA THR A 39 7.24 21.48 57.09
C THR A 39 7.38 22.82 56.33
N ASP A 40 7.29 23.98 57.01
CA ASP A 40 7.04 25.32 56.44
C ASP A 40 8.24 26.31 56.40
N ALA A 41 8.12 27.40 55.60
CA ALA A 41 8.74 28.75 55.69
C ALA A 41 8.73 29.46 54.30
N ALA A 42 8.35 30.72 54.00
CA ALA A 42 8.08 32.00 54.71
C ALA A 42 9.31 32.69 55.37
N ASP A 43 9.60 34.01 55.30
CA ASP A 43 9.15 35.22 54.54
C ASP A 43 10.23 36.35 54.80
N GLU A 44 10.34 37.59 54.30
CA GLU A 44 9.66 38.56 53.36
C GLU A 44 10.77 39.56 52.88
N GLY A 45 10.52 40.60 52.05
CA GLY A 45 11.34 41.84 52.15
C GLY A 45 11.44 42.88 51.00
N ALA A 46 10.52 43.85 50.96
CA ALA A 46 10.76 45.31 50.74
C ALA A 46 11.05 45.98 49.36
N HIS A 47 10.67 47.28 49.31
CA HIS A 47 10.64 48.29 48.21
C HIS A 47 11.58 49.51 48.53
N PRO A 48 11.76 50.66 47.77
CA PRO A 48 10.71 51.46 47.04
C PRO A 48 11.08 52.42 45.83
N ALA A 49 10.03 52.94 45.15
CA ALA A 49 9.80 54.27 44.47
C ALA A 49 10.80 54.89 43.43
N GLY A 50 10.37 55.69 42.42
CA GLY A 50 9.02 56.03 41.88
C GLY A 50 8.94 57.32 40.97
N GLY A 51 7.91 57.44 40.09
CA GLY A 51 7.50 58.64 39.31
C GLY A 51 7.95 58.72 37.81
N GLU A 52 7.22 59.31 36.83
CA GLU A 52 5.88 59.93 36.73
C GLU A 52 5.25 59.90 35.28
N ARG A 53 3.93 59.59 35.18
CA ARG A 53 2.82 60.11 34.30
C ARG A 53 2.81 60.15 32.74
N ASP A 54 1.77 59.49 32.17
CA ASP A 54 0.66 59.94 31.27
C ASP A 54 0.92 60.75 29.96
N VAL A 55 0.13 60.72 28.84
CA VAL A 55 -1.33 60.48 28.56
C VAL A 55 -1.54 59.84 27.14
N ALA A 56 -2.72 59.25 26.83
CA ALA A 56 -3.15 58.63 25.54
C ALA A 56 -4.08 59.56 24.66
N PRO A 57 -4.90 59.16 23.63
CA PRO A 57 -5.15 57.86 22.92
C PRO A 57 -5.35 57.92 21.35
N LEU A 58 -5.65 56.75 20.73
CA LEU A 58 -6.53 56.33 19.57
C LEU A 58 -7.12 57.37 18.52
N PRO A 59 -7.72 56.98 17.34
CA PRO A 59 -8.16 55.65 16.83
C PRO A 59 -7.92 55.30 15.32
N GLU A 60 -8.33 54.07 14.94
CA GLU A 60 -9.03 53.55 13.72
C GLU A 60 -8.84 54.05 12.25
N ASP A 61 -8.85 53.04 11.35
CA ASP A 61 -9.60 52.91 10.07
C ASP A 61 -9.06 53.25 8.65
N ALA A 62 -9.60 52.44 7.71
CA ALA A 62 -9.81 52.62 6.26
C ALA A 62 -8.69 52.36 5.20
N LEU A 63 -9.03 51.42 4.29
CA LEU A 63 -8.61 51.24 2.88
C LEU A 63 -9.06 52.47 2.01
N PRO A 64 -8.79 52.62 0.67
CA PRO A 64 -8.45 51.60 -0.34
C PRO A 64 -7.34 52.05 -1.38
N PRO A 65 -7.46 51.94 -2.73
CA PRO A 65 -6.75 50.89 -3.47
C PRO A 65 -6.00 51.35 -4.75
N ALA A 66 -5.46 50.36 -5.50
CA ALA A 66 -5.32 50.37 -6.99
C ALA A 66 -4.28 51.34 -7.62
N SER A 67 -3.75 51.16 -8.84
CA SER A 67 -3.58 49.99 -9.74
C SER A 67 -2.87 50.46 -11.03
N TRP A 68 -2.19 49.55 -11.77
CA TRP A 68 -1.72 49.76 -13.17
C TRP A 68 -0.65 50.88 -13.36
N LEU A 69 0.13 51.00 -14.45
CA LEU A 69 0.52 50.13 -15.58
C LEU A 69 1.88 50.68 -16.13
N GLU A 70 2.66 49.83 -16.83
CA GLU A 70 3.72 50.21 -17.81
C GLU A 70 4.90 51.10 -17.32
N GLY A 71 6.07 51.17 -17.98
CA GLY A 71 6.61 50.42 -19.13
C GLY A 71 7.94 51.04 -19.61
N GLU A 72 8.78 50.25 -20.33
CA GLU A 72 9.92 50.68 -21.19
C GLU A 72 11.09 51.49 -20.52
N THR A 73 12.32 50.95 -20.36
CA THR A 73 13.47 50.86 -21.31
C THR A 73 14.08 52.21 -21.78
N VAL A 74 15.38 52.41 -22.11
CA VAL A 74 16.46 51.53 -22.64
C VAL A 74 17.90 52.10 -22.41
N PHE A 75 18.95 51.26 -22.56
CA PHE A 75 20.40 51.57 -22.80
C PHE A 75 21.21 52.31 -21.68
N VAL A 76 22.57 52.35 -21.57
CA VAL A 76 23.76 52.06 -22.43
C VAL A 76 24.92 51.43 -21.60
N THR A 77 25.95 50.84 -22.24
CA THR A 77 27.18 50.14 -21.69
C THR A 77 28.50 50.64 -22.37
N PRO A 78 29.77 50.21 -22.09
CA PRO A 78 30.40 49.44 -20.98
C PRO A 78 31.71 50.04 -20.29
N PRO A 79 33.02 49.62 -20.49
CA PRO A 79 34.06 49.43 -19.41
C PRO A 79 35.43 50.17 -19.70
N PRO A 80 36.69 49.73 -19.38
CA PRO A 80 37.30 48.70 -18.48
C PRO A 80 38.60 49.14 -17.67
N ALA A 81 39.38 48.15 -17.15
CA ALA A 81 40.86 48.12 -16.91
C ALA A 81 41.52 48.90 -15.72
N ASP A 82 42.67 48.53 -15.13
CA ASP A 82 43.50 47.28 -15.02
C ASP A 82 44.66 47.48 -13.97
N ALA A 83 45.32 46.40 -13.47
CA ALA A 83 46.79 46.27 -13.17
C ALA A 83 47.19 45.20 -12.10
N VAL A 84 48.46 44.73 -12.16
CA VAL A 84 49.09 43.59 -11.43
C VAL A 84 50.61 43.89 -11.21
N PRO A 85 51.30 43.56 -10.08
CA PRO A 85 52.25 42.41 -10.03
C PRO A 85 52.61 41.78 -8.64
N ALA A 86 53.41 40.69 -8.67
CA ALA A 86 54.17 40.05 -7.55
C ALA A 86 55.71 40.22 -7.81
N PRO A 87 56.74 39.47 -7.27
CA PRO A 87 56.81 38.09 -6.71
C PRO A 87 57.83 37.89 -5.50
N GLU A 88 58.43 36.67 -5.37
CA GLU A 88 59.58 36.22 -4.51
C GLU A 88 59.33 35.92 -3.01
N GLY A 89 59.98 34.95 -2.31
CA GLY A 89 60.86 33.82 -2.71
C GLY A 89 61.69 33.19 -1.54
N GLU A 90 61.81 31.83 -1.48
CA GLU A 90 62.82 31.01 -0.70
C GLU A 90 62.87 31.11 0.86
N SER A 91 63.44 30.19 1.70
CA SER A 91 63.85 28.75 1.59
C SER A 91 64.07 28.06 2.98
N GLU A 92 64.03 26.71 3.00
CA GLU A 92 64.76 25.69 3.81
C GLU A 92 64.80 25.53 5.37
N ALA A 93 64.92 24.22 5.75
CA ALA A 93 65.68 23.59 6.86
C ALA A 93 65.11 23.39 8.30
N ALA A 94 65.48 22.23 8.88
CA ALA A 94 65.34 21.79 10.29
C ALA A 94 66.72 21.42 10.88
N PRO A 95 66.87 21.11 12.19
CA PRO A 95 67.15 19.70 12.59
C PRO A 95 66.69 19.29 14.02
N THR A 96 67.18 18.13 14.50
CA THR A 96 66.73 17.33 15.68
C THR A 96 67.80 17.11 16.78
N ALA A 97 67.40 17.00 18.07
CA ALA A 97 68.05 16.25 19.18
C ALA A 97 67.09 16.25 20.43
N ALA A 98 67.00 15.29 21.38
CA ALA A 98 67.90 14.26 21.97
C ALA A 98 68.93 14.84 23.00
N GLU A 99 69.24 14.27 24.18
CA GLU A 99 68.70 13.13 24.97
C GLU A 99 69.16 13.22 26.47
N GLU A 100 69.11 12.11 27.25
CA GLU A 100 69.76 11.85 28.58
C GLU A 100 69.21 12.52 29.88
N ALA A 101 69.43 12.03 31.13
CA ALA A 101 69.52 10.66 31.69
C ALA A 101 69.65 10.67 33.26
N MET A 102 69.04 9.69 33.98
CA MET A 102 69.44 9.09 35.30
C MET A 102 69.60 9.99 36.58
N SER A 103 69.67 9.50 37.84
CA SER A 103 69.07 8.34 38.57
C SER A 103 69.45 8.38 40.10
N ALA A 104 68.70 7.69 40.98
CA ALA A 104 69.05 7.20 42.35
C ALA A 104 69.16 8.24 43.52
N THR A 105 69.00 7.92 44.83
CA THR A 105 68.82 6.63 45.57
C THR A 105 68.12 6.80 46.96
N GLU A 106 67.95 5.68 47.71
CA GLU A 106 67.46 5.46 49.11
C GLU A 106 65.92 5.31 49.26
N ALA A 107 65.28 4.20 49.72
CA ALA A 107 65.56 3.03 50.62
C ALA A 107 65.14 3.26 52.10
N LEU A 108 64.59 2.30 52.88
CA LEU A 108 64.30 0.84 52.76
C LEU A 108 62.77 0.56 53.01
N ASP A 109 62.18 -0.55 53.47
CA ASP A 109 62.55 -1.95 53.86
C ASP A 109 61.29 -2.90 53.90
N GLU A 110 61.48 -4.21 54.18
CA GLU A 110 60.54 -5.29 54.62
C GLU A 110 59.17 -5.55 53.87
N ALA A 111 58.62 -6.77 53.74
CA ALA A 111 59.09 -8.17 53.79
C ALA A 111 57.99 -9.13 53.20
N LEU A 112 58.32 -10.39 52.87
CA LEU A 112 57.39 -11.44 52.37
C LEU A 112 57.03 -12.48 53.45
N PRO A 113 55.91 -13.22 53.31
CA PRO A 113 56.03 -14.66 53.00
C PRO A 113 54.91 -15.23 52.10
N ALA A 114 54.89 -16.56 51.90
CA ALA A 114 53.94 -17.29 51.06
C ALA A 114 53.46 -18.63 51.68
N THR A 115 52.48 -19.26 51.03
CA THR A 115 51.90 -20.62 51.28
C THR A 115 51.07 -20.85 52.56
N PRO A 116 49.93 -21.58 52.46
CA PRO A 116 49.22 -22.17 53.59
C PRO A 116 49.32 -23.71 53.63
N ALA A 117 49.28 -24.30 54.83
CA ALA A 117 49.08 -25.74 55.03
C ALA A 117 48.58 -26.04 56.47
N ALA A 118 47.63 -26.99 56.60
CA ALA A 118 47.42 -27.97 57.68
C ALA A 118 47.40 -27.51 59.19
N ASP A 119 46.60 -28.07 60.10
CA ASP A 119 45.55 -29.12 60.07
C ASP A 119 44.66 -29.05 61.34
N GLU A 120 43.89 -30.11 61.59
CA GLU A 120 43.21 -30.55 62.81
C GLU A 120 41.79 -30.03 63.12
N ALA A 121 40.83 -30.86 62.68
CA ALA A 121 39.79 -31.51 63.52
C ALA A 121 38.63 -30.66 64.10
N ALA A 122 37.39 -31.17 64.20
CA ALA A 122 36.67 -32.30 63.60
C ALA A 122 35.14 -32.03 63.83
N GLN A 123 34.12 -32.73 63.31
CA GLN A 123 33.94 -34.13 62.92
C GLN A 123 32.83 -34.27 61.83
N VAL A 124 32.89 -35.33 61.02
CA VAL A 124 31.81 -36.32 60.68
C VAL A 124 30.40 -35.77 60.32
N GLU A 125 29.73 -36.10 59.21
CA GLU A 125 29.78 -37.30 58.32
C GLU A 125 29.90 -36.98 56.82
N ALA A 126 30.64 -37.82 56.07
CA ALA A 126 30.34 -38.24 54.69
C ALA A 126 31.28 -39.39 54.25
N VAL A 127 30.95 -40.04 53.12
CA VAL A 127 31.82 -40.93 52.30
C VAL A 127 32.23 -42.30 52.88
N SER A 128 31.77 -43.38 52.22
CA SER A 128 32.67 -44.30 51.48
C SER A 128 31.92 -45.25 50.51
N PRO A 129 32.48 -45.50 49.30
CA PRO A 129 31.99 -46.50 48.33
C PRO A 129 32.96 -47.72 48.25
N SER A 130 32.98 -48.40 47.09
CA SER A 130 34.02 -49.29 46.50
C SER A 130 33.66 -50.77 46.28
N GLU A 131 34.14 -51.30 45.15
CA GLU A 131 34.11 -52.71 44.72
C GLU A 131 35.24 -53.51 45.40
N PRO A 132 35.24 -54.87 45.38
CA PRO A 132 35.92 -55.59 44.27
C PRO A 132 35.47 -57.06 44.01
N ALA A 133 35.94 -57.68 42.90
CA ALA A 133 36.55 -59.04 42.84
C ALA A 133 36.94 -59.48 41.41
N GLU A 134 37.94 -60.38 41.28
CA GLU A 134 38.53 -60.86 40.02
C GLU A 134 37.92 -62.19 39.49
N THR A 135 38.00 -62.45 38.17
CA THR A 135 38.64 -63.69 37.62
C THR A 135 38.89 -63.70 36.10
N ARG A 136 39.63 -64.73 35.64
CA ARG A 136 40.18 -65.03 34.28
C ARG A 136 39.08 -65.32 33.20
N GLN A 137 39.34 -65.53 31.89
CA GLN A 137 40.46 -66.22 31.21
C GLN A 137 40.49 -66.04 29.66
N GLU A 138 41.67 -66.22 29.02
CA GLU A 138 41.98 -66.60 27.60
C GLU A 138 41.31 -65.87 26.40
N ALA A 139 42.06 -65.17 25.51
CA ALA A 139 42.75 -65.64 24.27
C ALA A 139 41.81 -65.86 23.05
N SER A 140 42.08 -65.39 21.81
CA SER A 140 43.32 -65.50 21.01
C SER A 140 43.41 -64.49 19.82
N GLN A 141 44.61 -64.35 19.21
CA GLN A 141 44.86 -63.83 17.84
C GLN A 141 45.18 -65.04 16.88
N PRO A 142 45.76 -64.95 15.64
CA PRO A 142 46.14 -63.81 14.77
C PRO A 142 45.87 -64.00 13.22
N SER A 143 46.51 -63.15 12.39
CA SER A 143 46.96 -63.41 10.99
C SER A 143 45.93 -63.37 9.83
N ALA A 144 46.28 -62.99 8.58
CA ALA A 144 47.46 -62.29 8.02
C ALA A 144 47.20 -61.76 6.58
N GLU A 145 48.09 -60.89 6.07
CA GLU A 145 48.33 -60.59 4.63
C GLU A 145 49.52 -61.45 4.10
N PRO A 146 50.02 -61.34 2.85
CA PRO A 146 49.50 -60.76 1.58
C PRO A 146 49.56 -61.77 0.40
N GLU A 147 49.31 -61.36 -0.86
CA GLU A 147 50.21 -61.65 -2.02
C GLU A 147 49.84 -60.86 -3.31
N GLU A 148 50.69 -60.96 -4.35
CA GLU A 148 50.71 -60.13 -5.58
C GLU A 148 50.13 -60.83 -6.84
N ALA A 149 50.13 -60.11 -7.98
CA ALA A 149 50.50 -60.56 -9.34
C ALA A 149 49.45 -60.48 -10.50
N SER A 150 49.54 -59.37 -11.26
CA SER A 150 49.76 -59.32 -12.73
C SER A 150 48.69 -59.76 -13.77
N PRO A 151 48.78 -59.29 -15.05
CA PRO A 151 47.70 -59.39 -16.07
C PRO A 151 48.00 -60.38 -17.23
N PRO A 152 47.10 -60.44 -18.25
CA PRO A 152 47.41 -60.00 -19.63
C PRO A 152 46.35 -59.01 -20.18
N GLU A 153 46.54 -58.12 -21.17
CA GLU A 153 47.34 -58.12 -22.43
C GLU A 153 46.63 -58.78 -23.64
N GLU A 154 46.20 -57.97 -24.65
CA GLU A 154 46.63 -58.05 -26.07
C GLU A 154 45.76 -57.26 -27.09
N THR A 155 46.42 -56.44 -27.94
CA THR A 155 46.05 -56.06 -29.34
C THR A 155 44.77 -55.23 -29.60
N THR A 156 44.57 -54.54 -30.74
CA THR A 156 45.33 -54.41 -32.02
C THR A 156 45.57 -52.93 -32.42
N ALA A 157 46.61 -52.66 -33.23
CA ALA A 157 46.91 -51.34 -33.84
C ALA A 157 46.89 -51.38 -35.38
N VAL A 158 47.07 -50.20 -36.02
CA VAL A 158 47.39 -49.85 -37.45
C VAL A 158 46.63 -48.54 -37.78
N ASP A 159 47.22 -47.34 -38.01
CA ASP A 159 48.29 -46.89 -38.95
C ASP A 159 47.78 -46.78 -40.42
N ALA A 160 48.03 -45.78 -41.27
CA ALA A 160 48.78 -44.50 -41.26
C ALA A 160 47.93 -43.42 -42.00
N GLY A 161 48.26 -42.13 -42.17
CA GLY A 161 49.44 -41.34 -41.82
C GLY A 161 50.03 -40.59 -43.03
N ARG A 162 49.89 -39.24 -43.09
CA ARG A 162 50.72 -38.26 -43.84
C ARG A 162 50.22 -36.80 -43.70
N THR A 163 50.90 -35.80 -44.25
CA THR A 163 52.04 -35.05 -43.66
C THR A 163 52.60 -34.02 -44.66
N LEU A 164 53.00 -32.83 -44.16
CA LEU A 164 53.82 -31.77 -44.81
C LEU A 164 53.25 -30.96 -46.01
N ILE A 165 53.26 -29.62 -45.88
CA ILE A 165 54.17 -28.69 -46.60
C ILE A 165 54.59 -27.56 -45.61
N VAL A 166 55.76 -26.94 -45.81
CA VAL A 166 56.28 -25.78 -45.06
C VAL A 166 56.59 -24.62 -46.03
N ALA A 167 56.41 -23.37 -45.58
CA ALA A 167 56.98 -22.17 -46.21
C ALA A 167 57.26 -21.07 -45.16
N THR A 168 58.22 -20.19 -45.43
CA THR A 168 58.80 -19.20 -44.49
C THR A 168 59.07 -17.86 -45.19
N THR A 169 59.00 -16.72 -44.47
CA THR A 169 59.70 -15.45 -44.83
C THR A 169 59.80 -14.48 -43.65
N GLU A 170 60.90 -13.71 -43.64
CA GLU A 170 61.30 -12.61 -42.75
C GLU A 170 60.96 -11.22 -43.38
N ALA A 171 61.17 -10.03 -42.78
CA ALA A 171 61.83 -9.65 -41.53
C ALA A 171 60.93 -8.71 -40.65
N ASP A 172 61.21 -7.47 -40.22
CA ASP A 172 62.28 -6.47 -40.46
C ASP A 172 62.38 -5.48 -39.23
N GLU A 173 63.38 -4.59 -39.18
CA GLU A 173 63.83 -3.92 -37.93
C GLU A 173 63.39 -2.44 -37.70
N ALA A 174 62.75 -2.20 -36.55
CA ALA A 174 63.08 -1.12 -35.56
C ALA A 174 62.84 0.40 -35.94
N PRO A 175 63.27 1.44 -35.14
CA PRO A 175 62.33 2.50 -34.67
C PRO A 175 62.95 3.94 -34.76
N PRO A 176 62.65 4.97 -33.90
CA PRO A 176 61.46 5.33 -33.10
C PRO A 176 60.90 6.75 -33.41
N ALA A 177 59.82 7.19 -32.73
CA ALA A 177 59.43 8.61 -32.60
C ALA A 177 58.67 8.88 -31.28
N GLN A 178 58.66 10.15 -30.82
CA GLN A 178 58.13 10.60 -29.51
C GLN A 178 56.77 11.34 -29.62
N GLU A 179 56.13 11.51 -28.45
CA GLU A 179 55.22 12.62 -28.08
C GLU A 179 53.98 12.90 -28.95
N SER A 180 52.78 12.63 -28.40
CA SER A 180 52.05 13.63 -27.60
C SER A 180 50.59 13.23 -27.29
N SER A 181 50.10 13.68 -26.14
CA SER A 181 48.68 13.82 -25.79
C SER A 181 48.43 15.30 -25.46
N PRO A 182 47.19 15.83 -25.45
CA PRO A 182 45.90 15.21 -25.75
C PRO A 182 45.24 15.84 -27.02
N THR A 183 43.99 15.54 -27.39
CA THR A 183 42.78 16.27 -26.94
C THR A 183 41.51 15.54 -27.40
N GLN A 184 40.37 15.86 -26.80
CA GLN A 184 39.04 15.32 -27.12
C GLN A 184 38.64 15.54 -28.58
N GLU A 185 38.05 14.52 -29.21
CA GLU A 185 36.99 14.73 -30.21
C GLU A 185 36.05 13.51 -30.25
N ALA A 186 34.80 13.68 -29.81
CA ALA A 186 33.79 12.64 -29.81
C ALA A 186 32.96 12.72 -31.10
N ALA A 187 33.07 11.72 -31.98
CA ALA A 187 32.40 11.71 -33.27
C ALA A 187 30.87 11.65 -33.12
N ALA A 188 30.18 12.75 -33.43
CA ALA A 188 28.74 12.84 -33.35
C ALA A 188 28.04 12.04 -34.47
N VAL A 189 27.42 10.93 -34.12
CA VAL A 189 26.51 10.20 -35.02
C VAL A 189 25.19 10.95 -35.11
N VAL A 190 24.98 11.67 -36.21
CA VAL A 190 23.74 12.41 -36.47
C VAL A 190 22.58 11.44 -36.68
N ARG A 191 21.72 11.28 -35.66
CA ARG A 191 20.35 10.80 -35.84
C ARG A 191 19.43 12.01 -36.00
N ALA A 192 18.50 11.93 -36.94
CA ALA A 192 17.51 12.98 -37.17
C ALA A 192 16.56 13.11 -35.95
N PRO A 193 16.09 14.32 -35.61
CA PRO A 193 15.14 14.51 -34.52
C PRO A 193 13.79 13.86 -34.85
N VAL A 194 13.29 13.06 -33.93
CA VAL A 194 11.87 12.66 -33.90
C VAL A 194 11.06 13.91 -33.52
N PRO A 195 9.95 14.24 -34.21
CA PRO A 195 9.12 15.37 -33.81
C PRO A 195 8.52 15.14 -32.41
N PRO A 196 8.33 16.20 -31.60
CA PRO A 196 7.70 16.06 -30.29
C PRO A 196 6.25 15.58 -30.43
N PRO A 197 5.70 14.89 -29.42
CA PRO A 197 4.26 14.68 -29.33
C PRO A 197 3.53 16.04 -29.26
N PRO A 198 2.25 16.12 -29.68
CA PRO A 198 1.45 17.32 -29.46
C PRO A 198 1.36 17.61 -27.95
N PRO A 199 1.21 18.89 -27.55
CA PRO A 199 1.04 19.24 -26.15
C PRO A 199 -0.21 18.56 -25.57
N LEU A 200 -0.09 18.04 -24.35
CA LEU A 200 -1.24 17.63 -23.56
C LEU A 200 -2.08 18.87 -23.20
N ASP A 201 -3.39 18.70 -23.14
CA ASP A 201 -4.32 19.79 -22.84
C ASP A 201 -4.02 20.45 -21.48
N THR A 202 -4.33 21.74 -21.39
CA THR A 202 -4.22 22.51 -20.16
C THR A 202 -5.06 21.89 -19.02
N PRO A 203 -4.60 21.94 -17.76
CA PRO A 203 -5.45 21.57 -16.63
C PRO A 203 -6.74 22.41 -16.67
N PRO A 204 -7.91 21.83 -16.32
CA PRO A 204 -9.17 22.55 -16.38
C PRO A 204 -9.16 23.73 -15.41
N GLU A 205 -9.48 24.91 -15.94
CA GLU A 205 -9.64 26.14 -15.16
C GLU A 205 -10.74 25.95 -14.10
N VAL A 206 -10.47 26.38 -12.86
CA VAL A 206 -11.42 26.22 -11.74
C VAL A 206 -12.60 27.16 -11.94
N THR A 207 -13.63 26.65 -12.61
CA THR A 207 -14.87 27.39 -12.88
C THR A 207 -15.61 27.68 -11.57
N HIS A 208 -15.45 28.90 -11.06
CA HIS A 208 -16.31 29.43 -10.00
C HIS A 208 -17.77 29.40 -10.47
N VAL A 209 -18.58 28.53 -9.87
CA VAL A 209 -20.01 28.46 -10.16
C VAL A 209 -20.66 29.75 -9.64
N PRO A 210 -21.36 30.53 -10.47
CA PRO A 210 -22.00 31.75 -10.02
C PRO A 210 -23.11 31.41 -9.02
N LEU A 211 -22.99 31.95 -7.82
CA LEU A 211 -23.98 31.81 -6.75
C LEU A 211 -24.98 32.98 -6.81
N ASP A 212 -26.20 32.73 -6.35
CA ASP A 212 -27.18 33.78 -6.08
C ASP A 212 -26.91 34.52 -4.76
N GLU A 213 -27.77 35.49 -4.42
CA GLU A 213 -27.67 36.28 -3.18
C GLU A 213 -27.93 35.47 -1.88
N HIS A 214 -28.17 34.16 -1.99
CA HIS A 214 -28.38 33.22 -0.89
C HIS A 214 -27.39 32.03 -0.91
N GLY A 215 -26.43 32.03 -1.84
CA GLY A 215 -25.35 31.02 -1.91
C GLY A 215 -25.66 29.78 -2.74
N PHE A 216 -26.74 29.76 -3.54
CA PHE A 216 -27.08 28.61 -4.39
C PHE A 216 -26.53 28.74 -5.81
N PRO A 217 -26.03 27.64 -6.43
CA PRO A 217 -25.46 27.65 -7.77
C PRO A 217 -26.53 27.84 -8.86
N ILE A 218 -26.32 28.84 -9.72
CA ILE A 218 -27.22 29.16 -10.83
C ILE A 218 -27.03 28.14 -11.98
N ALA A 219 -28.12 27.51 -12.43
CA ALA A 219 -28.08 26.50 -13.48
C ALA A 219 -28.00 27.11 -14.89
N THR A 220 -27.10 26.57 -15.73
CA THR A 220 -27.01 26.83 -17.17
C THR A 220 -27.48 25.61 -17.96
N GLU A 221 -28.25 25.83 -19.04
CA GLU A 221 -28.64 24.75 -19.95
C GLU A 221 -27.51 24.47 -20.98
N PRO A 222 -27.19 23.20 -21.27
CA PRO A 222 -26.20 22.85 -22.29
C PRO A 222 -26.81 22.91 -23.70
N SER A 223 -26.10 23.51 -24.65
CA SER A 223 -26.38 23.40 -26.09
C SER A 223 -25.10 23.56 -26.91
N ASP A 224 -25.07 22.87 -28.06
CA ASP A 224 -24.11 22.96 -29.17
C ASP A 224 -22.61 22.67 -28.91
N VAL A 225 -22.22 21.43 -29.22
CA VAL A 225 -20.85 21.07 -29.68
C VAL A 225 -21.01 20.28 -31.00
N PRO A 226 -20.27 20.60 -32.08
CA PRO A 226 -20.63 20.17 -33.44
C PRO A 226 -20.09 18.79 -33.85
N THR A 227 -20.87 18.07 -34.66
CA THR A 227 -20.44 16.80 -35.29
C THR A 227 -19.84 17.00 -36.68
N LEU A 228 -18.62 16.50 -36.89
CA LEU A 228 -18.02 16.34 -38.22
C LEU A 228 -18.77 15.27 -39.03
N GLY A 229 -19.01 15.55 -40.32
CA GLY A 229 -19.89 14.74 -41.17
C GLY A 229 -19.19 13.86 -42.20
N THR A 230 -19.94 12.90 -42.74
CA THR A 230 -19.64 12.20 -44.00
C THR A 230 -20.92 12.09 -44.85
N THR A 231 -20.74 12.11 -46.18
CA THR A 231 -21.76 11.94 -47.23
C THR A 231 -21.39 10.68 -48.05
N PRO A 232 -22.12 10.18 -49.08
CA PRO A 232 -23.22 10.76 -49.91
C PRO A 232 -24.40 9.74 -50.09
N PRO A 233 -25.31 9.79 -51.12
CA PRO A 233 -25.46 10.75 -52.22
C PRO A 233 -26.87 11.34 -52.46
N THR A 234 -26.88 12.31 -53.38
CA THR A 234 -27.99 13.22 -53.73
C THR A 234 -28.84 12.74 -54.92
N THR A 235 -30.15 13.02 -54.90
CA THR A 235 -30.96 13.17 -56.13
C THR A 235 -31.86 14.41 -56.10
N LEU A 236 -31.36 15.49 -56.73
CA LEU A 236 -32.05 16.50 -57.55
C LEU A 236 -33.33 17.22 -57.06
N GLN A 237 -33.26 18.55 -57.08
CA GLN A 237 -34.40 19.50 -57.03
C GLN A 237 -35.18 19.55 -58.36
N PRO A 238 -36.29 20.30 -58.44
CA PRO A 238 -36.17 21.65 -59.01
C PRO A 238 -36.81 22.79 -58.18
N GLN A 239 -36.51 24.02 -58.57
CA GLN A 239 -36.82 25.28 -57.86
C GLN A 239 -38.16 25.90 -58.30
N ALA A 240 -38.76 26.72 -57.43
CA ALA A 240 -39.64 27.82 -57.85
C ALA A 240 -39.64 29.00 -56.86
N SER A 241 -39.38 30.18 -57.42
CA SER A 241 -39.19 31.51 -56.82
C SER A 241 -40.25 32.03 -55.84
N ALA A 242 -39.84 32.99 -55.00
CA ALA A 242 -40.71 33.72 -54.07
C ALA A 242 -41.59 34.80 -54.77
N TYR A 243 -42.66 35.21 -54.07
CA TYR A 243 -43.35 36.49 -54.28
C TYR A 243 -43.82 37.06 -52.92
N GLN A 244 -44.02 38.38 -52.82
CA GLN A 244 -44.13 39.09 -51.54
C GLN A 244 -45.33 40.06 -51.49
N ALA A 245 -45.63 40.55 -50.28
CA ALA A 245 -46.45 41.74 -49.95
C ALA A 245 -47.99 41.67 -50.15
N PRO A 246 -48.79 42.58 -49.55
CA PRO A 246 -48.62 43.31 -48.28
C PRO A 246 -49.87 43.24 -47.35
N SER A 247 -49.84 43.99 -46.24
CA SER A 247 -50.85 44.08 -45.16
C SER A 247 -51.83 45.28 -45.25
N GLU A 248 -53.08 45.12 -44.80
CA GLU A 248 -54.04 46.12 -44.18
C GLU A 248 -55.51 45.59 -44.27
N PRO A 249 -56.56 46.25 -43.72
CA PRO A 249 -56.77 46.93 -42.42
C PRO A 249 -58.08 46.42 -41.68
N PRO A 250 -58.47 46.94 -40.49
CA PRO A 250 -59.58 46.37 -39.67
C PRO A 250 -61.01 46.94 -39.91
N SER A 251 -62.01 46.38 -39.19
CA SER A 251 -63.47 46.41 -39.49
C SER A 251 -64.33 47.49 -38.78
N PRO A 252 -65.56 47.76 -39.29
CA PRO A 252 -66.69 48.31 -38.52
C PRO A 252 -67.96 47.39 -38.47
N PRO A 253 -68.99 47.64 -37.62
CA PRO A 253 -69.93 46.58 -37.20
C PRO A 253 -71.47 46.84 -37.28
N ARG A 254 -72.25 45.73 -37.13
CA ARG A 254 -73.65 45.58 -36.65
C ARG A 254 -74.86 46.18 -37.43
N SER A 255 -75.85 45.33 -37.73
CA SER A 255 -77.24 45.38 -37.17
C SER A 255 -78.14 44.23 -37.68
N GLN A 256 -79.31 44.01 -37.03
CA GLN A 256 -80.38 43.03 -37.37
C GLN A 256 -81.68 43.78 -37.73
N PRO A 257 -82.70 43.20 -38.44
CA PRO A 257 -83.81 42.44 -37.80
C PRO A 257 -84.53 41.44 -38.78
N PRO A 258 -85.85 41.09 -38.67
CA PRO A 258 -86.68 40.57 -37.57
C PRO A 258 -87.24 39.12 -37.86
N ARG A 259 -88.33 38.69 -37.17
CA ARG A 259 -88.92 37.31 -37.17
C ARG A 259 -90.41 37.25 -37.59
N TRP A 260 -90.90 36.08 -38.03
CA TRP A 260 -92.19 35.41 -37.66
C TRP A 260 -92.43 34.15 -38.53
N SER A 261 -93.20 33.10 -38.16
CA SER A 261 -93.76 32.63 -36.86
C SER A 261 -94.33 31.17 -36.98
N SER A 262 -94.98 30.67 -35.91
CA SER A 262 -95.85 29.47 -35.79
C SER A 262 -95.26 28.14 -35.25
N GLN A 263 -96.10 27.41 -34.50
CA GLN A 263 -95.89 26.11 -33.81
C GLN A 263 -97.23 25.39 -33.59
N PRO A 264 -97.26 24.05 -33.45
CA PRO A 264 -98.30 23.30 -32.74
C PRO A 264 -97.83 22.69 -31.38
N PRO A 265 -98.73 22.31 -30.45
CA PRO A 265 -98.39 22.20 -29.00
C PRO A 265 -98.64 20.82 -28.33
N ARG A 266 -98.14 20.66 -27.08
CA ARG A 266 -98.56 19.78 -25.92
C ARG A 266 -97.35 19.35 -25.07
N PRO A 267 -97.47 18.86 -23.80
CA PRO A 267 -98.51 18.99 -22.76
C PRO A 267 -97.92 19.66 -21.46
N PRO A 268 -98.59 19.74 -20.29
CA PRO A 268 -98.07 20.55 -19.16
C PRO A 268 -96.90 19.91 -18.39
N PHE A 269 -96.03 20.76 -17.84
CA PHE A 269 -94.63 20.43 -17.47
C PHE A 269 -94.38 20.13 -15.98
N TRP A 270 -95.37 20.28 -15.10
CA TRP A 270 -95.17 20.42 -13.64
C TRP A 270 -95.07 19.12 -12.80
N ARG A 271 -94.56 18.02 -13.38
CA ARG A 271 -94.28 16.75 -12.65
C ARG A 271 -92.99 16.01 -13.06
N ARG A 272 -91.96 16.71 -13.60
CA ARG A 272 -90.70 16.06 -14.03
C ARG A 272 -89.37 16.66 -13.53
N SER A 273 -89.34 17.78 -12.80
CA SER A 273 -88.10 18.43 -12.35
C SER A 273 -87.27 17.59 -11.36
N LEU A 274 -87.87 17.17 -10.24
CA LEU A 274 -87.20 16.40 -9.18
C LEU A 274 -86.63 15.05 -9.67
N GLY A 275 -87.36 14.35 -10.55
CA GLY A 275 -86.93 13.06 -11.08
C GLY A 275 -85.72 13.14 -12.02
N CYS A 276 -85.53 14.26 -12.73
CA CYS A 276 -84.35 14.46 -13.58
C CYS A 276 -83.12 14.86 -12.76
N ALA A 277 -83.26 15.73 -11.75
CA ALA A 277 -82.17 16.12 -10.86
C ALA A 277 -81.61 14.91 -10.08
N LEU A 278 -82.48 14.09 -9.48
CA LEU A 278 -82.07 12.89 -8.76
C LEU A 278 -81.37 11.87 -9.67
N ARG A 279 -81.85 11.71 -10.92
CA ARG A 279 -81.19 10.82 -11.91
C ARG A 279 -79.84 11.37 -12.36
N ALA A 280 -79.70 12.67 -12.58
CA ALA A 280 -78.41 13.28 -12.90
C ALA A 280 -77.40 13.09 -11.74
N PHE A 281 -77.83 13.27 -10.49
CA PHE A 281 -77.00 13.01 -9.31
C PHE A 281 -76.59 11.53 -9.19
N LEU A 282 -77.53 10.59 -9.35
CA LEU A 282 -77.22 9.15 -9.29
C LEU A 282 -76.31 8.70 -10.43
N VAL A 283 -76.45 9.25 -11.63
CA VAL A 283 -75.56 8.98 -12.77
C VAL A 283 -74.16 9.57 -12.52
N LEU A 284 -74.06 10.79 -11.98
CA LEU A 284 -72.79 11.40 -11.60
C LEU A 284 -72.09 10.58 -10.49
N ALA A 285 -72.83 10.17 -9.45
CA ALA A 285 -72.32 9.34 -8.38
C ALA A 285 -71.86 7.96 -8.90
N PHE A 286 -72.60 7.35 -9.82
CA PHE A 286 -72.18 6.11 -10.48
C PHE A 286 -70.87 6.30 -11.28
N PHE A 287 -70.76 7.37 -12.08
CA PHE A 287 -69.52 7.67 -12.80
C PHE A 287 -68.34 7.97 -11.85
N LEU A 288 -68.56 8.64 -10.72
CA LEU A 288 -67.52 8.86 -9.70
C LEU A 288 -67.10 7.55 -9.01
N ILE A 289 -68.03 6.64 -8.73
CA ILE A 289 -67.73 5.31 -8.17
C ILE A 289 -66.97 4.45 -9.19
N VAL A 290 -67.38 4.46 -10.46
CA VAL A 290 -66.68 3.73 -11.54
C VAL A 290 -65.30 4.33 -11.81
N ALA A 291 -65.15 5.66 -11.79
CA ALA A 291 -63.85 6.32 -11.91
C ALA A 291 -62.94 6.01 -10.71
N GLY A 292 -63.48 6.03 -9.49
CA GLY A 292 -62.76 5.66 -8.26
C GLY A 292 -62.33 4.19 -8.26
N ALA A 293 -63.21 3.27 -8.69
CA ALA A 293 -62.88 1.86 -8.84
C ALA A 293 -61.84 1.63 -9.95
N GLY A 294 -61.90 2.38 -11.06
CA GLY A 294 -60.90 2.37 -12.12
C GLY A 294 -59.54 2.88 -11.65
N LEU A 295 -59.51 3.96 -10.87
CA LEU A 295 -58.31 4.50 -10.22
C LEU A 295 -57.73 3.51 -9.22
N ALA A 296 -58.56 2.86 -8.39
CA ALA A 296 -58.13 1.83 -7.45
C ALA A 296 -57.56 0.60 -8.18
N ALA A 297 -58.24 0.10 -9.22
CA ALA A 297 -57.75 -1.01 -10.03
C ALA A 297 -56.45 -0.67 -10.78
N PHE A 298 -56.32 0.55 -11.30
CA PHE A 298 -55.07 1.04 -11.90
C PHE A 298 -53.96 1.18 -10.87
N GLY A 299 -54.25 1.66 -9.66
CA GLY A 299 -53.31 1.74 -8.54
C GLY A 299 -52.81 0.37 -8.10
N VAL A 300 -53.71 -0.60 -7.95
CA VAL A 300 -53.39 -2.00 -7.63
C VAL A 300 -52.57 -2.65 -8.75
N TYR A 301 -52.97 -2.47 -10.02
CA TYR A 301 -52.19 -2.93 -11.17
C TYR A 301 -50.78 -2.31 -11.18
N LYS A 302 -50.66 -1.01 -10.92
CA LYS A 302 -49.37 -0.33 -10.85
C LYS A 302 -48.52 -0.82 -9.68
N TYR A 303 -49.10 -1.00 -8.50
CA TYR A 303 -48.44 -1.62 -7.34
C TYR A 303 -47.86 -2.99 -7.71
N TYR A 304 -48.66 -3.93 -8.21
CA TYR A 304 -48.16 -5.25 -8.60
C TYR A 304 -47.12 -5.19 -9.75
N SER A 305 -47.33 -4.34 -10.76
CA SER A 305 -46.37 -4.18 -11.87
C SER A 305 -45.03 -3.56 -11.47
N ILE A 306 -44.96 -2.90 -10.31
CA ILE A 306 -43.72 -2.35 -9.76
C ILE A 306 -43.14 -3.31 -8.72
N ALA A 307 -43.95 -3.87 -7.83
CA ALA A 307 -43.54 -4.83 -6.81
C ALA A 307 -42.91 -6.10 -7.40
N SER A 308 -43.43 -6.61 -8.51
CA SER A 308 -42.82 -7.70 -9.28
C SER A 308 -41.48 -7.34 -9.96
N THR A 309 -41.02 -6.09 -9.82
CA THR A 309 -39.72 -5.58 -10.30
C THR A 309 -38.87 -4.99 -9.17
N LEU A 310 -39.25 -5.23 -7.90
CA LEU A 310 -38.45 -4.87 -6.73
C LEU A 310 -37.61 -6.08 -6.29
N PRO A 311 -36.38 -5.88 -5.78
CA PRO A 311 -35.60 -6.95 -5.18
C PRO A 311 -36.23 -7.40 -3.87
N ASN A 312 -35.92 -8.65 -3.49
CA ASN A 312 -36.46 -9.25 -2.28
C ASN A 312 -35.93 -8.57 -0.99
N VAL A 313 -36.83 -8.38 -0.03
CA VAL A 313 -36.61 -7.71 1.27
C VAL A 313 -36.31 -8.74 2.38
N ASP A 314 -36.36 -10.03 2.05
CA ASP A 314 -36.19 -11.15 2.98
C ASP A 314 -34.92 -11.09 3.83
N ASP A 315 -33.81 -10.59 3.26
CA ASP A 315 -32.45 -10.64 3.79
C ASP A 315 -31.81 -9.24 3.94
N LEU A 316 -32.50 -8.25 4.52
CA LEU A 316 -31.91 -6.93 4.75
C LEU A 316 -30.76 -6.95 5.77
N LYS A 317 -30.86 -7.77 6.83
CA LYS A 317 -29.76 -7.90 7.80
C LYS A 317 -28.48 -8.43 7.14
N ALA A 318 -28.59 -9.48 6.32
CA ALA A 318 -27.44 -9.97 5.55
C ALA A 318 -26.91 -8.91 4.56
N ARG A 319 -27.79 -8.18 3.86
CA ARG A 319 -27.37 -7.10 2.93
C ARG A 319 -26.61 -5.95 3.60
N ALA A 320 -26.87 -5.67 4.88
CA ALA A 320 -26.17 -4.63 5.64
C ALA A 320 -24.92 -5.18 6.38
N ALA A 321 -25.01 -6.38 6.96
CA ALA A 321 -23.97 -7.00 7.80
C ALA A 321 -22.94 -7.83 7.02
N HIS A 322 -22.68 -7.48 5.75
CA HIS A 322 -21.71 -8.17 4.85
C HIS A 322 -20.72 -7.19 4.22
N PHE A 323 -20.37 -6.13 4.96
CA PHE A 323 -19.44 -5.07 4.56
C PHE A 323 -18.61 -4.63 5.77
N GLU A 324 -17.81 -5.54 6.31
CA GLU A 324 -16.74 -5.20 7.25
C GLU A 324 -15.50 -4.72 6.48
N THR A 325 -14.71 -3.83 7.09
CA THR A 325 -13.55 -3.22 6.44
C THR A 325 -12.38 -4.20 6.36
N THR A 326 -11.79 -4.41 5.18
CA THR A 326 -10.62 -5.30 5.01
C THR A 326 -9.37 -4.71 5.66
N ARG A 327 -8.67 -5.49 6.48
CA ARG A 327 -7.49 -5.08 7.26
C ARG A 327 -6.23 -5.81 6.79
N ILE A 328 -5.12 -5.09 6.65
CA ILE A 328 -3.78 -5.66 6.48
C ILE A 328 -3.04 -5.56 7.82
N LEU A 329 -2.55 -6.71 8.31
CA LEU A 329 -1.88 -6.88 9.60
C LEU A 329 -0.44 -7.35 9.38
N ASP A 330 0.45 -7.01 10.30
CA ASP A 330 1.80 -7.60 10.35
C ASP A 330 1.79 -9.04 10.88
N ARG A 331 2.98 -9.62 11.12
CA ARG A 331 3.10 -11.00 11.64
C ARG A 331 2.72 -11.15 13.11
N ASN A 332 2.65 -10.06 13.89
CA ASN A 332 2.26 -10.05 15.29
C ASN A 332 0.74 -9.91 15.44
N GLY A 333 0.09 -9.30 14.45
CA GLY A 333 -1.33 -8.98 14.44
C GLY A 333 -1.62 -7.47 14.58
N ASP A 334 -0.59 -6.61 14.53
CA ASP A 334 -0.79 -5.16 14.55
C ASP A 334 -1.28 -4.68 13.19
N VAL A 335 -2.28 -3.79 13.18
CA VAL A 335 -2.86 -3.25 11.93
C VAL A 335 -1.86 -2.30 11.25
N LEU A 336 -1.59 -2.57 9.97
CA LEU A 336 -0.76 -1.73 9.11
C LEU A 336 -1.59 -0.76 8.25
N TYR A 337 -2.76 -1.20 7.79
CA TYR A 337 -3.68 -0.42 6.98
C TYR A 337 -5.09 -1.03 6.93
N GLU A 338 -6.10 -0.19 6.72
CA GLU A 338 -7.47 -0.60 6.40
C GLU A 338 -7.78 -0.24 4.94
N ILE A 339 -8.16 -1.23 4.13
CA ILE A 339 -8.51 -1.06 2.72
C ILE A 339 -9.96 -0.55 2.63
N LEU A 340 -10.12 0.76 2.50
CA LEU A 340 -11.41 1.42 2.33
C LEU A 340 -11.93 1.27 0.89
N ASP A 341 -13.21 0.89 0.72
CA ASP A 341 -13.90 0.95 -0.58
C ASP A 341 -14.08 2.44 -0.96
N PRO A 342 -13.54 2.95 -2.09
CA PRO A 342 -13.74 4.35 -2.50
C PRO A 342 -15.20 4.70 -2.81
N HIS A 343 -16.10 3.72 -2.79
CA HIS A 343 -17.54 3.88 -2.95
C HIS A 343 -18.37 3.40 -1.74
N ALA A 344 -17.80 2.70 -0.75
CA ALA A 344 -18.53 2.16 0.42
C ALA A 344 -17.86 2.34 1.80
N GLY A 345 -16.62 2.86 1.83
CA GLY A 345 -15.94 3.43 2.99
C GLY A 345 -15.52 2.46 4.12
N ARG A 346 -15.14 3.04 5.26
CA ARG A 346 -15.05 2.36 6.57
C ARG A 346 -16.47 2.11 7.07
N ARG A 347 -16.66 0.89 7.57
CA ARG A 347 -17.85 0.39 8.25
C ARG A 347 -17.42 -0.50 9.42
N THR A 348 -18.20 -0.43 10.49
CA THR A 348 -18.13 -1.27 11.70
C THR A 348 -19.56 -1.44 12.18
N TYR A 349 -20.08 -2.68 12.28
CA TYR A 349 -21.47 -2.89 12.74
C TYR A 349 -21.60 -2.77 14.27
N VAL A 350 -22.51 -1.91 14.74
CA VAL A 350 -22.88 -1.77 16.16
C VAL A 350 -24.39 -1.91 16.37
N THR A 351 -24.81 -2.54 17.48
CA THR A 351 -26.24 -2.71 17.81
C THR A 351 -26.85 -1.42 18.37
N LEU A 352 -28.18 -1.30 18.34
CA LEU A 352 -28.85 -0.03 18.70
C LEU A 352 -28.64 0.40 20.18
N ASP A 353 -28.36 -0.54 21.08
CA ASP A 353 -27.96 -0.30 22.47
C ASP A 353 -26.51 0.19 22.63
N GLN A 354 -25.67 0.01 21.61
CA GLN A 354 -24.29 0.52 21.52
C GLN A 354 -24.21 1.90 20.84
N ILE A 355 -25.35 2.56 20.57
CA ILE A 355 -25.41 3.89 19.96
C ILE A 355 -25.96 4.90 20.98
N SER A 356 -25.32 6.07 21.11
CA SER A 356 -25.74 7.13 22.03
C SER A 356 -27.23 7.48 21.84
N PRO A 357 -28.05 7.49 22.91
CA PRO A 357 -29.45 7.92 22.85
C PRO A 357 -29.65 9.33 22.29
N TYR A 358 -28.66 10.23 22.43
CA TYR A 358 -28.69 11.54 21.80
C TYR A 358 -28.62 11.45 20.27
N MET A 359 -27.86 10.50 19.72
CA MET A 359 -27.72 10.30 18.28
C MET A 359 -28.99 9.71 17.66
N VAL A 360 -29.66 8.81 18.38
CA VAL A 360 -31.02 8.37 18.01
C VAL A 360 -32.01 9.54 18.04
N ALA A 361 -32.04 10.33 19.12
CA ALA A 361 -32.96 11.47 19.24
C ALA A 361 -32.71 12.55 18.16
N ALA A 362 -31.44 12.86 17.87
CA ALA A 362 -31.05 13.83 16.83
C ALA A 362 -31.46 13.36 15.42
N THR A 363 -31.23 12.08 15.12
CA THR A 363 -31.64 11.47 13.83
C THR A 363 -33.15 11.50 13.66
N LEU A 364 -33.91 11.10 14.68
CA LEU A 364 -35.37 11.13 14.66
C LEU A 364 -35.91 12.56 14.49
N ALA A 365 -35.44 13.53 15.27
CA ALA A 365 -35.90 14.91 15.19
C ALA A 365 -35.58 15.59 13.84
N THR A 366 -34.53 15.14 13.15
CA THR A 366 -34.05 15.72 11.89
C THR A 366 -34.71 15.10 10.66
N GLU A 367 -34.69 13.77 10.57
CA GLU A 367 -35.06 13.05 9.34
C GLU A 367 -36.50 12.53 9.36
N ASP A 368 -37.04 12.16 10.54
CA ASP A 368 -38.34 11.48 10.63
C ASP A 368 -38.98 11.54 12.03
N LYS A 369 -39.45 12.72 12.47
CA LYS A 369 -39.93 12.90 13.85
C LYS A 369 -41.19 12.10 14.24
N ASN A 370 -41.85 11.50 13.25
CA ASN A 370 -43.03 10.66 13.41
C ASN A 370 -42.71 9.15 13.24
N PHE A 371 -41.42 8.78 13.14
CA PHE A 371 -40.94 7.47 12.67
C PHE A 371 -41.71 6.26 13.23
N TYR A 372 -41.97 6.23 14.55
CA TYR A 372 -42.64 5.09 15.19
C TYR A 372 -44.16 4.99 14.88
N GLU A 373 -44.80 6.07 14.43
CA GLU A 373 -46.25 6.13 14.23
C GLU A 373 -46.72 5.59 12.86
N HIS A 374 -45.88 5.68 11.82
CA HIS A 374 -46.30 5.43 10.43
C HIS A 374 -45.73 4.12 9.84
N PRO A 375 -46.43 3.48 8.87
CA PRO A 375 -46.02 2.19 8.27
C PRO A 375 -44.98 2.39 7.15
N GLY A 376 -43.84 3.00 7.46
CA GLY A 376 -42.73 3.24 6.53
C GLY A 376 -42.94 4.40 5.54
N ILE A 377 -44.12 5.03 5.50
CA ILE A 377 -44.37 6.29 4.79
C ILE A 377 -45.24 7.24 5.63
N ASP A 378 -44.84 8.50 5.81
CA ASP A 378 -45.69 9.54 6.42
C ASP A 378 -46.54 10.21 5.32
N ILE A 379 -47.81 9.81 5.27
CA ILE A 379 -48.82 10.33 4.35
C ILE A 379 -49.11 11.82 4.61
N TRP A 380 -49.05 12.27 5.87
CA TRP A 380 -49.26 13.67 6.24
C TRP A 380 -48.07 14.54 5.86
N ALA A 381 -46.82 14.06 6.00
CA ALA A 381 -45.65 14.76 5.48
C ALA A 381 -45.70 14.90 3.94
N ILE A 382 -46.08 13.84 3.22
CA ILE A 382 -46.26 13.88 1.76
C ILE A 382 -47.35 14.89 1.36
N ALA A 383 -48.50 14.89 2.04
CA ALA A 383 -49.58 15.85 1.78
C ALA A 383 -49.19 17.31 2.10
N ARG A 384 -48.46 17.51 3.20
CA ARG A 384 -47.93 18.82 3.66
C ARG A 384 -46.94 19.39 2.65
N ALA A 385 -45.97 18.58 2.22
CA ALA A 385 -44.98 18.98 1.21
C ALA A 385 -45.62 19.24 -0.16
N PHE A 386 -46.60 18.44 -0.58
CA PHE A 386 -47.35 18.71 -1.81
C PHE A 386 -48.08 20.07 -1.75
N TRP A 387 -48.72 20.40 -0.63
CA TRP A 387 -49.37 21.69 -0.42
C TRP A 387 -48.35 22.84 -0.39
N GLN A 388 -47.24 22.69 0.34
CA GLN A 388 -46.17 23.67 0.39
C GLN A 388 -45.62 23.97 -1.01
N ASN A 389 -45.19 22.95 -1.76
CA ASN A 389 -44.64 23.11 -3.11
C ASN A 389 -45.64 23.78 -4.08
N TYR A 390 -46.95 23.52 -3.93
CA TYR A 390 -47.99 24.20 -4.70
C TYR A 390 -48.14 25.69 -4.35
N THR A 391 -47.82 26.09 -3.11
CA THR A 391 -47.87 27.48 -2.63
C THR A 391 -46.58 28.27 -2.77
N THR A 392 -45.41 27.62 -2.75
CA THR A 392 -44.09 28.29 -2.82
C THR A 392 -43.45 28.22 -4.21
N GLY A 393 -43.86 27.27 -5.07
CA GLY A 393 -43.28 27.06 -6.40
C GLY A 393 -41.99 26.22 -6.41
N GLU A 394 -41.35 26.03 -5.26
CA GLU A 394 -40.13 25.24 -5.09
C GLU A 394 -40.42 23.82 -4.56
N VAL A 395 -39.46 22.90 -4.74
CA VAL A 395 -39.59 21.51 -4.27
C VAL A 395 -38.89 21.34 -2.92
N VAL A 396 -39.64 21.50 -1.83
CA VAL A 396 -39.10 21.38 -0.46
C VAL A 396 -38.75 19.92 -0.14
N SER A 397 -37.49 19.68 0.23
CA SER A 397 -36.98 18.33 0.58
C SER A 397 -37.23 17.99 2.05
N GLY A 398 -38.45 17.53 2.37
CA GLY A 398 -38.83 17.18 3.76
C GLY A 398 -39.94 16.13 3.90
N ALA A 399 -40.05 15.19 2.95
CA ALA A 399 -41.12 14.18 2.91
C ALA A 399 -40.60 12.76 2.58
N SER A 400 -39.41 12.40 3.09
CA SER A 400 -38.80 11.07 2.91
C SER A 400 -38.36 10.50 4.24
N THR A 401 -39.10 9.49 4.69
CA THR A 401 -38.91 8.79 5.98
C THR A 401 -37.58 8.04 6.05
N ILE A 402 -37.12 7.74 7.27
CA ILE A 402 -35.92 6.90 7.52
C ILE A 402 -36.02 5.58 6.74
N THR A 403 -37.20 4.94 6.72
CA THR A 403 -37.40 3.67 6.01
C THR A 403 -37.33 3.80 4.49
N GLN A 404 -37.76 4.92 3.89
CA GLN A 404 -37.55 5.21 2.46
C GLN A 404 -36.09 5.48 2.14
N GLN A 405 -35.35 6.10 3.06
CA GLN A 405 -33.91 6.34 2.89
C GLN A 405 -33.11 5.03 2.99
N LEU A 406 -33.45 4.14 3.93
CA LEU A 406 -32.88 2.80 4.02
C LEU A 406 -33.18 1.95 2.77
N ALA A 407 -34.42 1.98 2.27
CA ALA A 407 -34.81 1.32 1.03
C ALA A 407 -33.99 1.81 -0.18
N ARG A 408 -33.73 3.13 -0.26
CA ARG A 408 -32.87 3.74 -1.28
C ARG A 408 -31.42 3.27 -1.15
N ALA A 409 -30.89 3.13 0.07
CA ALA A 409 -29.52 2.72 0.33
C ALA A 409 -29.26 1.22 0.05
N LEU A 410 -30.07 0.32 0.59
CA LEU A 410 -29.79 -1.14 0.51
C LEU A 410 -30.35 -1.83 -0.75
N LEU A 411 -31.41 -1.30 -1.36
CA LEU A 411 -32.20 -2.06 -2.35
C LEU A 411 -32.26 -1.43 -3.76
N LEU A 412 -31.76 -0.22 -3.97
CA LEU A 412 -31.65 0.37 -5.32
C LEU A 412 -30.20 0.32 -5.81
N SER A 413 -30.01 0.15 -7.13
CA SER A 413 -28.68 0.25 -7.74
C SER A 413 -28.15 1.70 -7.69
N PRO A 414 -26.84 1.95 -7.78
CA PRO A 414 -26.28 3.30 -7.80
C PRO A 414 -26.95 4.20 -8.86
N ASP A 415 -27.15 3.68 -10.07
CA ASP A 415 -27.83 4.38 -11.17
C ASP A 415 -29.29 4.73 -10.83
N GLU A 416 -30.01 3.87 -10.10
CA GLU A 416 -31.36 4.18 -9.65
C GLU A 416 -31.35 5.18 -8.47
N ARG A 417 -30.38 5.14 -7.56
CA ARG A 417 -30.35 6.02 -6.36
C ARG A 417 -30.37 7.50 -6.72
N GLY A 418 -29.54 7.91 -7.68
CA GLY A 418 -29.35 9.32 -8.09
C GLY A 418 -30.52 9.94 -8.87
N GLN A 419 -31.39 9.11 -9.47
CA GLN A 419 -32.45 9.60 -10.37
C GLN A 419 -33.52 10.42 -9.65
N ARG A 420 -33.68 11.71 -10.00
CA ARG A 420 -34.77 12.57 -9.50
C ARG A 420 -36.13 12.27 -10.17
N THR A 421 -36.54 11.00 -10.23
CA THR A 421 -37.78 10.55 -10.89
C THR A 421 -38.89 10.12 -9.91
N TYR A 422 -40.14 10.38 -10.27
CA TYR A 422 -41.32 9.88 -9.53
C TYR A 422 -41.38 8.34 -9.49
N ARG A 423 -40.88 7.65 -10.52
CA ARG A 423 -40.82 6.17 -10.56
C ARG A 423 -39.91 5.62 -9.47
N ARG A 424 -38.74 6.24 -9.23
CA ARG A 424 -37.87 5.89 -8.11
C ARG A 424 -38.56 6.13 -6.78
N LYS A 425 -39.13 7.32 -6.55
CA LYS A 425 -39.82 7.62 -5.28
C LYS A 425 -41.00 6.67 -4.98
N LEU A 426 -41.68 6.18 -6.01
CA LEU A 426 -42.71 5.13 -5.85
C LEU A 426 -42.11 3.75 -5.54
N ARG A 427 -40.95 3.38 -6.10
CA ARG A 427 -40.19 2.18 -5.72
C ARG A 427 -39.74 2.26 -4.25
N GLU A 428 -39.14 3.38 -3.84
CA GLU A 428 -38.73 3.64 -2.44
C GLU A 428 -39.92 3.54 -1.47
N ALA A 429 -41.08 4.12 -1.80
CA ALA A 429 -42.27 4.06 -0.97
C ALA A 429 -42.85 2.64 -0.83
N ILE A 430 -42.88 1.86 -1.92
CA ILE A 430 -43.35 0.46 -1.88
C ILE A 430 -42.40 -0.41 -1.07
N LEU A 431 -41.08 -0.25 -1.27
CA LEU A 431 -40.06 -0.94 -0.47
C LEU A 431 -40.19 -0.60 1.01
N ALA A 432 -40.33 0.68 1.38
CA ALA A 432 -40.42 1.10 2.79
C ALA A 432 -41.63 0.51 3.54
N MET A 433 -42.77 0.39 2.85
CA MET A 433 -43.94 -0.32 3.39
C MET A 433 -43.67 -1.83 3.57
N GLU A 434 -42.93 -2.47 2.66
CA GLU A 434 -42.59 -3.90 2.76
C GLU A 434 -41.53 -4.18 3.84
N ILE A 435 -40.56 -3.29 4.00
CA ILE A 435 -39.60 -3.31 5.10
C ILE A 435 -40.32 -3.25 6.46
N THR A 436 -41.26 -2.31 6.60
CA THR A 436 -42.03 -2.12 7.85
C THR A 436 -43.06 -3.24 8.11
N ARG A 437 -43.29 -4.16 7.17
CA ARG A 437 -44.06 -5.39 7.39
C ARG A 437 -43.23 -6.53 7.96
N ARG A 438 -41.90 -6.47 7.85
CA ARG A 438 -41.00 -7.59 8.15
C ARG A 438 -40.03 -7.32 9.30
N TYR A 439 -39.57 -6.09 9.45
CA TYR A 439 -38.61 -5.67 10.47
C TYR A 439 -39.26 -4.72 11.47
N SER A 440 -38.81 -4.78 12.72
CA SER A 440 -39.23 -3.85 13.77
C SER A 440 -38.74 -2.42 13.48
N LYS A 441 -39.31 -1.42 14.17
CA LYS A 441 -38.83 -0.04 14.05
C LYS A 441 -37.38 0.11 14.50
N ASP A 442 -36.99 -0.62 15.54
CA ASP A 442 -35.65 -0.62 16.10
C ASP A 442 -34.66 -1.29 15.14
N GLU A 443 -35.03 -2.40 14.52
CA GLU A 443 -34.21 -3.05 13.48
C GLU A 443 -34.03 -2.16 12.25
N ILE A 444 -35.07 -1.44 11.83
CA ILE A 444 -35.00 -0.47 10.72
C ILE A 444 -34.08 0.70 11.06
N LEU A 445 -34.08 1.15 12.32
CA LEU A 445 -33.24 2.24 12.80
C LEU A 445 -31.78 1.82 12.98
N GLU A 446 -31.53 0.63 13.53
CA GLU A 446 -30.21 -0.01 13.61
C GLU A 446 -29.59 -0.17 12.21
N LEU A 447 -30.35 -0.73 11.25
CA LEU A 447 -29.91 -0.87 9.87
C LEU A 447 -29.68 0.49 9.18
N TYR A 448 -30.45 1.53 9.50
CA TYR A 448 -30.24 2.87 8.96
C TYR A 448 -28.97 3.53 9.52
N LEU A 449 -28.78 3.47 10.84
CA LEU A 449 -27.64 4.07 11.52
C LEU A 449 -26.32 3.35 11.22
N ASN A 450 -26.34 2.09 10.79
CA ASN A 450 -25.15 1.36 10.31
C ASN A 450 -24.91 1.48 8.79
N GLU A 451 -25.91 1.84 7.99
CA GLU A 451 -25.79 1.90 6.51
C GLU A 451 -25.54 3.31 5.96
N ILE A 452 -26.04 4.36 6.62
CA ILE A 452 -26.10 5.70 6.01
C ILE A 452 -24.72 6.35 5.87
N TYR A 453 -24.49 7.08 4.78
CA TYR A 453 -23.23 7.77 4.51
C TYR A 453 -23.17 9.10 5.27
N TYR A 454 -22.11 9.29 6.06
CA TYR A 454 -21.87 10.54 6.82
C TYR A 454 -20.88 11.48 6.14
N GLY A 455 -20.07 11.00 5.18
CA GLY A 455 -19.00 11.78 4.54
C GLY A 455 -17.62 11.19 4.86
N ASN A 456 -16.56 11.65 4.19
CA ASN A 456 -15.17 11.22 4.42
C ASN A 456 -14.98 9.70 4.57
N LEU A 457 -15.59 8.93 3.66
CA LEU A 457 -15.59 7.46 3.68
C LEU A 457 -16.16 6.84 4.98
N ALA A 458 -16.88 7.56 5.83
CA ALA A 458 -17.61 7.01 6.96
C ALA A 458 -19.02 6.58 6.55
N TYR A 459 -19.27 5.27 6.54
CA TYR A 459 -20.61 4.68 6.42
C TYR A 459 -20.98 4.01 7.74
N GLY A 460 -22.16 4.34 8.24
CA GLY A 460 -22.56 3.97 9.59
C GLY A 460 -22.01 4.90 10.68
N VAL A 461 -22.71 4.92 11.80
CA VAL A 461 -22.52 5.90 12.88
C VAL A 461 -21.24 5.68 13.68
N GLU A 462 -20.78 4.43 13.83
CA GLU A 462 -19.52 4.09 14.49
C GLU A 462 -18.33 4.67 13.71
N ALA A 463 -18.23 4.34 12.42
CA ALA A 463 -17.21 4.88 11.52
C ALA A 463 -17.24 6.42 11.47
N ALA A 464 -18.41 7.04 11.61
CA ALA A 464 -18.56 8.49 11.65
C ALA A 464 -18.09 9.11 12.98
N ALA A 465 -18.38 8.47 14.12
CA ALA A 465 -17.86 8.86 15.42
C ALA A 465 -16.32 8.77 15.46
N GLU A 466 -15.76 7.71 14.89
CA GLU A 466 -14.31 7.51 14.80
C GLU A 466 -13.65 8.51 13.83
N THR A 467 -14.29 8.83 12.70
CA THR A 467 -13.75 9.77 11.68
C THR A 467 -13.75 11.22 12.18
N TYR A 468 -14.90 11.70 12.69
CA TYR A 468 -15.08 13.13 12.97
C TYR A 468 -14.72 13.53 14.41
N PHE A 469 -14.73 12.58 15.35
CA PHE A 469 -14.60 12.87 16.78
C PHE A 469 -13.64 11.92 17.54
N HIS A 470 -13.01 10.96 16.85
CA HIS A 470 -12.11 9.95 17.43
C HIS A 470 -12.70 9.25 18.67
N THR A 471 -14.00 8.96 18.61
CA THR A 471 -14.78 8.31 19.68
C THR A 471 -15.68 7.24 19.09
N THR A 472 -16.34 6.46 19.94
CA THR A 472 -17.27 5.38 19.56
C THR A 472 -18.72 5.86 19.67
N ALA A 473 -19.69 5.23 18.98
CA ALA A 473 -21.05 5.76 18.85
C ALA A 473 -21.82 5.82 20.18
N ASP A 474 -21.51 4.94 21.13
CA ASP A 474 -22.06 4.94 22.51
C ASP A 474 -21.71 6.23 23.28
N LYS A 475 -20.57 6.85 22.97
CA LYS A 475 -19.99 7.99 23.69
C LYS A 475 -20.30 9.36 23.08
N LEU A 476 -21.03 9.42 21.96
CA LEU A 476 -21.37 10.68 21.28
C LEU A 476 -22.14 11.63 22.21
N THR A 477 -21.59 12.82 22.44
CA THR A 477 -22.24 13.91 23.19
C THR A 477 -23.48 14.45 22.45
N LEU A 478 -24.30 15.27 23.12
CA LEU A 478 -25.40 15.99 22.47
C LEU A 478 -24.93 16.80 21.25
N ALA A 479 -23.77 17.45 21.34
CA ALA A 479 -23.20 18.24 20.26
C ALA A 479 -22.75 17.36 19.10
N GLN A 480 -21.94 16.33 19.38
CA GLN A 480 -21.43 15.39 18.37
C GLN A 480 -22.56 14.64 17.67
N ALA A 481 -23.56 14.17 18.41
CA ALA A 481 -24.78 13.55 17.90
C ALA A 481 -25.56 14.47 16.96
N ALA A 482 -25.83 15.71 17.37
CA ALA A 482 -26.53 16.69 16.54
C ALA A 482 -25.70 17.14 15.32
N PHE A 483 -24.36 17.07 15.40
CA PHE A 483 -23.49 17.30 14.24
C PHE A 483 -23.59 16.15 13.23
N LEU A 484 -23.35 14.89 13.66
CA LEU A 484 -23.42 13.72 12.78
C LEU A 484 -24.82 13.56 12.15
N ALA A 485 -25.90 13.75 12.91
CA ALA A 485 -27.26 13.68 12.38
C ALA A 485 -27.57 14.74 11.28
N GLY A 486 -26.75 15.80 11.16
CA GLY A 486 -26.86 16.78 10.09
C GLY A 486 -26.29 16.34 8.74
N LEU A 487 -25.27 15.48 8.74
CA LEU A 487 -24.47 15.17 7.55
C LEU A 487 -25.22 14.35 6.46
N PRO A 488 -25.98 13.29 6.78
CA PRO A 488 -26.58 12.37 5.79
C PRO A 488 -27.44 13.01 4.68
N GLN A 489 -27.99 14.20 4.92
CA GLN A 489 -28.78 14.92 3.92
C GLN A 489 -27.95 15.32 2.69
N ALA A 490 -26.70 15.74 2.88
CA ALA A 490 -25.76 16.11 1.82
C ALA A 490 -24.29 16.03 2.29
N PRO A 491 -23.71 14.83 2.47
CA PRO A 491 -22.42 14.65 3.15
C PRO A 491 -21.25 15.48 2.60
N ALA A 492 -21.12 15.63 1.28
CA ALA A 492 -20.06 16.42 0.66
C ALA A 492 -20.28 17.94 0.73
N VAL A 493 -21.49 18.41 1.08
CA VAL A 493 -21.80 19.83 1.28
C VAL A 493 -21.60 20.22 2.74
N TYR A 494 -21.92 19.30 3.67
CA TYR A 494 -21.75 19.48 5.11
C TYR A 494 -20.43 18.91 5.64
N ASP A 495 -19.45 18.72 4.77
CA ASP A 495 -18.11 18.24 5.13
C ASP A 495 -17.34 19.32 5.92
N PRO A 496 -16.96 19.10 7.19
CA PRO A 496 -16.22 20.08 7.98
C PRO A 496 -14.81 20.36 7.43
N TYR A 497 -14.17 19.44 6.72
CA TYR A 497 -12.80 19.62 6.24
C TYR A 497 -12.70 20.55 5.03
N THR A 498 -13.79 20.69 4.25
CA THR A 498 -13.84 21.56 3.07
C THR A 498 -14.82 22.72 3.22
N ASN A 499 -15.90 22.56 3.99
CA ASN A 499 -17.06 23.45 4.04
C ASN A 499 -17.53 23.73 5.49
N ARG A 500 -16.59 23.90 6.43
CA ARG A 500 -16.85 24.05 7.88
C ARG A 500 -18.02 24.97 8.24
N ASP A 501 -18.12 26.16 7.67
CA ASP A 501 -19.21 27.10 7.99
C ASP A 501 -20.59 26.57 7.58
N VAL A 502 -20.67 25.85 6.46
CA VAL A 502 -21.92 25.25 5.97
C VAL A 502 -22.31 24.04 6.82
N ALA A 503 -21.33 23.21 7.20
CA ALA A 503 -21.50 22.14 8.18
C ALA A 503 -22.01 22.68 9.53
N MET A 504 -21.41 23.77 10.03
CA MET A 504 -21.80 24.42 11.27
C MET A 504 -23.16 25.12 11.18
N GLN A 505 -23.59 25.60 10.01
CA GLN A 505 -24.97 26.08 9.81
C GLN A 505 -25.97 24.92 9.87
N ARG A 506 -25.68 23.79 9.21
CA ARG A 506 -26.51 22.58 9.26
C ARG A 506 -26.63 22.02 10.69
N TYR A 507 -25.53 21.98 11.43
CA TYR A 507 -25.50 21.61 12.84
C TYR A 507 -26.47 22.45 13.70
N ARG A 508 -26.40 23.78 13.57
CA ARG A 508 -27.29 24.69 14.32
C ARG A 508 -28.77 24.47 13.98
N GLN A 509 -29.10 24.10 12.73
CA GLN A 509 -30.46 23.71 12.34
C GLN A 509 -30.91 22.42 13.04
N VAL A 510 -30.06 21.38 13.04
CA VAL A 510 -30.37 20.08 13.69
C VAL A 510 -30.58 20.24 15.19
N LEU A 511 -29.68 20.96 15.87
CA LEU A 511 -29.80 21.22 17.30
C LEU A 511 -31.09 22.00 17.63
N GLY A 512 -31.51 22.91 16.74
CA GLY A 512 -32.80 23.61 16.82
C GLY A 512 -34.01 22.69 16.62
N LEU A 513 -33.99 21.78 15.65
CA LEU A 513 -35.04 20.78 15.41
C LEU A 513 -35.17 19.79 16.58
N LEU A 514 -34.03 19.37 17.14
CA LEU A 514 -33.93 18.50 18.31
C LEU A 514 -34.53 19.17 19.55
N TYR A 515 -34.15 20.42 19.84
CA TYR A 515 -34.76 21.22 20.90
C TYR A 515 -36.27 21.40 20.69
N GLN A 516 -36.71 21.83 19.49
CA GLN A 516 -38.13 22.03 19.18
C GLN A 516 -38.93 20.73 19.39
N THR A 517 -38.43 19.59 18.89
CA THR A 517 -39.12 18.30 19.01
C THR A 517 -39.21 17.85 20.48
N SER A 518 -38.15 18.08 21.28
CA SER A 518 -38.19 17.86 22.73
C SER A 518 -39.22 18.73 23.45
N GLN A 519 -39.45 19.97 23.01
CA GLN A 519 -40.47 20.84 23.61
C GLN A 519 -41.89 20.51 23.12
N GLU A 520 -42.06 20.07 21.87
CA GLU A 520 -43.36 19.64 21.33
C GLU A 520 -43.86 18.33 21.97
N GLN A 521 -42.97 17.37 22.24
CA GLN A 521 -43.33 16.02 22.72
C GLN A 521 -43.30 15.87 24.26
N GLY A 522 -42.66 16.79 24.98
CA GLY A 522 -42.40 16.63 26.41
C GLY A 522 -41.25 15.64 26.66
N CYS A 523 -40.12 15.90 26.02
CA CYS A 523 -38.94 15.03 25.85
C CYS A 523 -39.17 13.88 24.84
N ILE A 524 -38.11 13.55 24.09
CA ILE A 524 -38.17 12.59 22.97
C ILE A 524 -38.02 11.16 23.49
N GLN A 525 -38.96 10.29 23.16
CA GLN A 525 -38.88 8.86 23.48
C GLN A 525 -37.97 8.16 22.47
N VAL A 526 -37.00 7.38 22.96
CA VAL A 526 -36.07 6.58 22.14
C VAL A 526 -35.98 5.16 22.71
N SER A 527 -35.95 4.14 21.87
CA SER A 527 -36.08 2.74 22.29
C SER A 527 -34.84 2.18 23.00
N ASN A 528 -33.66 2.77 22.78
CA ASN A 528 -32.41 2.40 23.44
C ASN A 528 -32.15 3.14 24.76
N SER A 529 -33.16 3.83 25.34
CA SER A 529 -33.05 4.47 26.65
C SER A 529 -34.30 4.24 27.50
N VAL A 530 -34.09 3.99 28.80
CA VAL A 530 -35.17 3.93 29.81
C VAL A 530 -35.71 5.33 30.16
N HIS A 531 -34.98 6.39 29.79
CA HIS A 531 -35.34 7.78 30.05
C HIS A 531 -35.42 8.59 28.76
N PRO A 532 -36.49 9.39 28.53
CA PRO A 532 -36.62 10.20 27.33
C PRO A 532 -35.59 11.33 27.30
N ILE A 533 -35.18 11.69 26.10
CA ILE A 533 -34.17 12.71 25.86
C ILE A 533 -34.83 14.09 25.94
N CYS A 534 -34.62 14.75 27.07
CA CYS A 534 -35.01 16.13 27.32
C CYS A 534 -33.88 17.06 26.88
N VAL A 535 -34.17 18.03 26.00
CA VAL A 535 -33.22 19.07 25.60
C VAL A 535 -33.75 20.44 26.01
N THR A 536 -33.00 21.14 26.85
CA THR A 536 -33.30 22.48 27.35
C THR A 536 -32.52 23.55 26.60
N ALA A 537 -32.88 24.82 26.80
CA ALA A 537 -32.15 25.94 26.24
C ALA A 537 -30.71 26.08 26.79
N ALA A 538 -30.40 25.49 27.95
CA ALA A 538 -29.04 25.46 28.48
C ALA A 538 -28.17 24.44 27.73
N ASP A 539 -28.70 23.24 27.49
CA ASP A 539 -28.00 22.17 26.77
C ASP A 539 -27.70 22.58 25.32
N VAL A 540 -28.62 23.32 24.68
CA VAL A 540 -28.39 23.93 23.36
C VAL A 540 -27.20 24.90 23.40
N GLN A 541 -27.12 25.80 24.38
CA GLN A 541 -26.01 26.77 24.48
C GLN A 541 -24.67 26.08 24.77
N GLN A 542 -24.68 25.05 25.62
CA GLN A 542 -23.49 24.23 25.87
C GLN A 542 -23.02 23.50 24.61
N ALA A 543 -23.93 22.84 23.90
CA ALA A 543 -23.59 22.11 22.68
C ALA A 543 -23.12 23.04 21.54
N LEU A 544 -23.67 24.26 21.44
CA LEU A 544 -23.16 25.28 20.52
C LEU A 544 -21.71 25.63 20.85
N ALA A 545 -21.41 25.97 22.11
CA ALA A 545 -20.06 26.32 22.54
C ALA A 545 -19.06 25.16 22.38
N GLU A 546 -19.47 23.92 22.65
CA GLU A 546 -18.68 22.70 22.46
C GLU A 546 -18.24 22.54 20.99
N MET A 547 -19.18 22.62 20.04
CA MET A 547 -18.90 22.40 18.63
C MET A 547 -18.28 23.61 17.92
N GLU A 548 -18.53 24.84 18.39
CA GLU A 548 -17.84 26.04 17.88
C GLU A 548 -16.37 26.10 18.32
N ALA A 549 -16.02 25.49 19.47
CA ALA A 549 -14.65 25.37 19.96
C ALA A 549 -13.92 24.09 19.50
N TYR A 550 -14.65 23.04 19.08
CA TYR A 550 -14.05 21.80 18.59
C TYR A 550 -13.35 22.01 17.25
N ASP A 551 -12.09 21.59 17.11
CA ASP A 551 -11.40 21.58 15.82
C ASP A 551 -11.42 20.19 15.19
N PHE A 552 -11.57 20.13 13.87
CA PHE A 552 -11.72 18.89 13.12
C PHE A 552 -10.38 18.51 12.47
N PRO A 553 -9.55 17.65 13.10
CA PRO A 553 -8.30 17.20 12.49
C PRO A 553 -8.60 16.39 11.21
N PRO A 554 -7.86 16.60 10.10
CA PRO A 554 -8.04 15.80 8.90
C PRO A 554 -7.79 14.32 9.20
N PRO A 555 -8.57 13.39 8.62
CA PRO A 555 -8.52 11.99 9.00
C PRO A 555 -7.25 11.32 8.48
N GLU A 556 -6.20 11.31 9.31
CA GLU A 556 -5.02 10.48 9.08
C GLU A 556 -5.42 9.00 9.20
N VAL A 557 -5.36 8.28 8.06
CA VAL A 557 -5.27 6.81 8.04
C VAL A 557 -3.79 6.48 7.75
N PRO A 558 -2.91 6.51 8.77
CA PRO A 558 -1.47 6.43 8.55
C PRO A 558 -1.08 5.04 8.02
N ILE A 559 -0.75 4.97 6.74
CA ILE A 559 -0.34 3.72 6.10
C ILE A 559 1.02 3.31 6.67
N ARG A 560 1.04 2.34 7.59
CA ARG A 560 2.29 1.86 8.20
C ARG A 560 3.03 0.98 7.19
N PHE A 561 4.28 1.33 6.91
CA PHE A 561 5.12 0.67 5.90
C PHE A 561 4.46 0.65 4.49
N PRO A 562 4.23 1.81 3.87
CA PRO A 562 3.35 1.95 2.70
C PRO A 562 3.80 1.15 1.46
N HIS A 563 5.11 0.92 1.27
CA HIS A 563 5.62 0.01 0.23
C HIS A 563 5.14 -1.43 0.41
N TRP A 564 5.09 -1.91 1.66
CA TRP A 564 4.55 -3.22 1.98
C TRP A 564 3.05 -3.28 1.78
N VAL A 565 2.31 -2.30 2.30
CA VAL A 565 0.84 -2.25 2.16
C VAL A 565 0.41 -2.24 0.70
N ASN A 566 1.07 -1.44 -0.16
CA ASN A 566 0.77 -1.43 -1.60
C ASN A 566 1.13 -2.76 -2.27
N TYR A 567 2.23 -3.42 -1.86
CA TYR A 567 2.60 -4.74 -2.37
C TYR A 567 1.57 -5.81 -1.96
N ILE A 568 1.13 -5.83 -0.69
CA ILE A 568 0.07 -6.72 -0.22
C ILE A 568 -1.26 -6.44 -0.94
N ARG A 569 -1.62 -5.18 -1.18
CA ARG A 569 -2.84 -4.83 -1.94
C ARG A 569 -2.77 -5.38 -3.37
N SER A 570 -1.66 -5.21 -4.08
CA SER A 570 -1.51 -5.78 -5.43
C SER A 570 -1.55 -7.32 -5.47
N LEU A 571 -1.02 -8.00 -4.45
CA LEU A 571 -1.15 -9.46 -4.29
C LEU A 571 -2.58 -9.92 -3.98
N LEU A 572 -3.42 -9.07 -3.41
CA LEU A 572 -4.86 -9.33 -3.25
C LEU A 572 -5.59 -9.07 -4.58
N GLU A 573 -5.29 -7.95 -5.26
CA GLU A 573 -5.83 -7.56 -6.58
C GLU A 573 -5.52 -8.59 -7.68
N GLU A 574 -4.41 -9.33 -7.58
CA GLU A 574 -4.06 -10.45 -8.48
C GLU A 574 -4.90 -11.72 -8.23
N ARG A 575 -5.38 -11.93 -6.99
CA ARG A 575 -5.99 -13.20 -6.53
C ARG A 575 -7.52 -13.14 -6.37
N TYR A 576 -8.05 -11.96 -6.11
CA TYR A 576 -9.45 -11.74 -5.76
C TYR A 576 -10.01 -10.57 -6.58
N ASP A 577 -11.30 -10.60 -6.91
CA ASP A 577 -11.93 -9.46 -7.56
C ASP A 577 -12.09 -8.28 -6.57
N PRO A 578 -12.21 -7.03 -7.07
CA PRO A 578 -12.35 -5.86 -6.20
C PRO A 578 -13.54 -5.93 -5.23
N GLN A 579 -14.68 -6.52 -5.61
CA GLN A 579 -15.82 -6.64 -4.68
C GLN A 579 -15.49 -7.59 -3.53
N THR A 580 -14.79 -8.70 -3.79
CA THR A 580 -14.29 -9.57 -2.72
C THR A 580 -13.34 -8.80 -1.79
N ILE A 581 -12.34 -8.08 -2.33
CA ILE A 581 -11.34 -7.35 -1.52
C ILE A 581 -11.97 -6.26 -0.65
N TYR A 582 -12.86 -5.44 -1.22
CA TYR A 582 -13.40 -4.25 -0.56
C TYR A 582 -14.57 -4.54 0.40
N ARG A 583 -15.11 -5.78 0.43
CA ARG A 583 -16.42 -6.05 1.08
C ARG A 583 -16.43 -7.29 1.98
N SER A 584 -15.49 -8.21 1.82
CA SER A 584 -15.49 -9.47 2.57
C SER A 584 -14.88 -9.39 3.98
N GLY A 585 -14.54 -8.17 4.47
CA GLY A 585 -13.91 -7.97 5.78
C GLY A 585 -12.66 -8.81 5.99
N PHE A 586 -11.80 -8.92 4.96
CA PHE A 586 -10.64 -9.80 5.03
C PHE A 586 -9.64 -9.31 6.08
N THR A 587 -9.32 -10.17 7.03
CA THR A 587 -8.21 -10.00 7.97
C THR A 587 -6.98 -10.68 7.37
N VAL A 588 -6.09 -9.89 6.78
CA VAL A 588 -4.93 -10.34 6.00
C VAL A 588 -3.67 -10.28 6.87
N TYR A 589 -3.23 -11.44 7.36
CA TYR A 589 -1.99 -11.61 8.12
C TYR A 589 -0.80 -11.72 7.16
N THR A 590 0.25 -10.94 7.42
CA THR A 590 1.42 -10.85 6.54
C THR A 590 2.70 -11.38 7.21
N THR A 591 3.76 -11.57 6.44
CA THR A 591 5.06 -12.09 6.93
C THR A 591 5.94 -11.02 7.60
N LEU A 592 5.56 -9.74 7.50
CA LEU A 592 6.38 -8.61 7.89
C LEU A 592 6.68 -8.59 9.39
N ASP A 593 7.95 -8.46 9.75
CA ASP A 593 8.38 -8.24 11.12
C ASP A 593 8.58 -6.73 11.35
N PRO A 594 7.78 -6.07 12.20
CA PRO A 594 7.80 -4.62 12.32
C PRO A 594 9.13 -4.10 12.89
N ASN A 595 9.85 -4.91 13.68
CA ASN A 595 11.15 -4.53 14.24
C ASN A 595 12.23 -4.56 13.15
N LEU A 596 12.27 -5.64 12.36
CA LEU A 596 13.17 -5.73 11.21
C LEU A 596 12.84 -4.66 10.15
N GLN A 597 11.56 -4.44 9.83
CA GLN A 597 11.15 -3.41 8.87
C GLN A 597 11.53 -2.00 9.32
N THR A 598 11.23 -1.64 10.57
CA THR A 598 11.57 -0.31 11.11
C THR A 598 13.08 -0.09 11.06
N ARG A 599 13.88 -1.07 11.52
CA ARG A 599 15.33 -0.96 11.51
C ARG A 599 15.93 -0.97 10.09
N ALA A 600 15.31 -1.66 9.14
CA ALA A 600 15.72 -1.59 7.73
C ALA A 600 15.51 -0.18 7.15
N GLN A 601 14.35 0.44 7.40
CA GLN A 601 14.06 1.81 6.93
C GLN A 601 15.05 2.82 7.52
N GLU A 602 15.32 2.75 8.83
CA GLU A 602 16.32 3.61 9.49
C GLU A 602 17.70 3.51 8.82
N ILE A 603 18.21 2.29 8.59
CA ILE A 603 19.55 2.08 8.05
C ILE A 603 19.64 2.54 6.57
N VAL A 604 18.61 2.27 5.77
CA VAL A 604 18.53 2.74 4.37
C VAL A 604 18.52 4.27 4.33
N GLN A 605 17.62 4.91 5.07
CA GLN A 605 17.50 6.37 5.11
C GLN A 605 18.79 7.04 5.59
N GLN A 606 19.42 6.52 6.65
CA GLN A 606 20.68 7.04 7.18
C GLN A 606 21.82 6.96 6.18
N GLN A 607 21.97 5.83 5.46
CA GLN A 607 23.02 5.68 4.46
C GLN A 607 22.77 6.56 3.23
N VAL A 608 21.54 6.64 2.73
CA VAL A 608 21.19 7.49 1.57
C VAL A 608 21.44 8.96 1.90
N HIS A 609 21.00 9.43 3.08
CA HIS A 609 21.30 10.78 3.56
C HIS A 609 22.82 11.04 3.66
N ALA A 610 23.60 10.10 4.21
CA ALA A 610 25.06 10.20 4.29
C ALA A 610 25.78 10.19 2.93
N LEU A 611 25.13 9.71 1.87
CA LEU A 611 25.65 9.68 0.50
C LEU A 611 25.02 10.74 -0.43
N SER A 612 24.16 11.63 0.08
CA SER A 612 23.56 12.74 -0.68
C SER A 612 24.57 13.56 -1.48
N ALA A 613 25.75 13.85 -0.90
CA ALA A 613 26.85 14.56 -1.57
C ALA A 613 27.49 13.79 -2.75
N LYS A 614 27.18 12.50 -2.92
CA LYS A 614 27.51 11.67 -4.09
C LYS A 614 26.37 11.57 -5.10
N HIS A 615 25.33 12.42 -4.99
CA HIS A 615 24.13 12.35 -5.81
C HIS A 615 23.42 10.98 -5.71
N VAL A 616 23.36 10.44 -4.49
CA VAL A 616 22.52 9.29 -4.13
C VAL A 616 21.22 9.85 -3.55
N THR A 617 20.07 9.46 -4.12
CA THR A 617 18.76 9.93 -3.66
C THR A 617 17.89 8.84 -3.04
N ASP A 618 18.16 7.56 -3.33
CA ASP A 618 17.27 6.47 -2.94
C ASP A 618 17.99 5.14 -2.60
N GLY A 619 17.26 4.20 -2.01
CA GLY A 619 17.73 2.87 -1.65
C GLY A 619 16.62 1.92 -1.21
N ALA A 620 16.85 0.61 -1.38
CA ALA A 620 15.88 -0.44 -1.12
C ALA A 620 16.52 -1.67 -0.47
N LEU A 621 15.74 -2.41 0.32
CA LEU A 621 16.18 -3.61 1.03
C LEU A 621 15.08 -4.68 0.98
N VAL A 622 15.47 -5.94 0.76
CA VAL A 622 14.58 -7.11 0.90
C VAL A 622 15.27 -8.13 1.81
N ALA A 623 14.54 -8.66 2.79
CA ALA A 623 15.02 -9.72 3.69
C ALA A 623 14.06 -10.92 3.66
N ILE A 624 14.59 -12.12 3.39
CA ILE A 624 13.82 -13.35 3.19
C ILE A 624 14.37 -14.46 4.10
N ARG A 625 13.50 -15.20 4.80
CA ARG A 625 13.88 -16.44 5.50
C ARG A 625 14.05 -17.58 4.47
N PRO A 626 15.26 -18.15 4.27
CA PRO A 626 15.51 -19.07 3.15
C PRO A 626 14.71 -20.38 3.20
N THR A 627 14.35 -20.84 4.40
CA THR A 627 13.66 -22.11 4.63
C THR A 627 12.15 -22.05 4.45
N THR A 628 11.53 -20.87 4.54
CA THR A 628 10.08 -20.67 4.45
C THR A 628 9.65 -19.73 3.32
N GLY A 629 10.57 -18.98 2.73
CA GLY A 629 10.27 -17.94 1.74
C GLY A 629 9.66 -16.67 2.33
N GLU A 630 9.42 -16.59 3.63
CA GLU A 630 8.80 -15.43 4.28
C GLU A 630 9.65 -14.16 4.06
N ILE A 631 9.05 -13.12 3.49
CA ILE A 631 9.67 -11.81 3.38
C ILE A 631 9.47 -11.09 4.72
N LEU A 632 10.55 -10.94 5.49
CA LEU A 632 10.50 -10.39 6.85
C LEU A 632 10.62 -8.85 6.86
N ALA A 633 11.24 -8.27 5.83
CA ALA A 633 11.32 -6.82 5.61
C ALA A 633 11.37 -6.50 4.10
N MET A 634 10.73 -5.41 3.70
CA MET A 634 10.78 -4.82 2.36
C MET A 634 10.77 -3.28 2.46
N VAL A 635 11.91 -2.66 2.20
CA VAL A 635 12.05 -1.22 2.03
C VAL A 635 12.09 -0.92 0.54
N GLY A 636 11.12 -0.17 0.03
CA GLY A 636 11.03 0.17 -1.39
C GLY A 636 11.72 1.49 -1.78
N SER A 637 11.94 2.40 -0.83
CA SER A 637 12.66 3.66 -1.01
C SER A 637 13.16 4.20 0.34
N ALA A 638 14.04 5.20 0.32
CA ALA A 638 14.60 5.85 1.51
C ALA A 638 13.59 6.75 2.26
N ASP A 639 12.58 7.26 1.56
CA ASP A 639 11.41 7.96 2.10
C ASP A 639 10.25 7.82 1.10
N PHE A 640 9.12 7.26 1.54
CA PHE A 640 7.94 7.06 0.68
C PHE A 640 7.22 8.36 0.33
N TYR A 641 7.24 9.35 1.22
CA TYR A 641 6.45 10.58 1.09
C TYR A 641 7.21 11.70 0.38
N ASN A 642 8.48 11.47 0.02
CA ASN A 642 9.33 12.42 -0.69
C ASN A 642 9.20 12.25 -2.21
N GLU A 643 8.32 13.05 -2.82
CA GLU A 643 8.11 13.06 -4.27
C GLU A 643 9.38 13.42 -5.08
N ALA A 644 10.28 14.22 -4.52
CA ALA A 644 11.50 14.69 -5.20
C ALA A 644 12.56 13.59 -5.41
N ILE A 645 12.42 12.44 -4.73
CA ILE A 645 13.21 11.22 -4.99
C ILE A 645 12.38 10.13 -5.69
N HIS A 646 11.15 10.44 -6.11
CA HIS A 646 10.10 9.50 -6.55
C HIS A 646 9.77 8.44 -5.50
N GLY A 647 9.63 8.86 -4.23
CA GLY A 647 9.53 7.98 -3.06
C GLY A 647 8.46 6.88 -3.11
N GLN A 648 7.37 7.04 -3.86
CA GLN A 648 6.34 6.01 -4.01
C GLN A 648 6.74 4.85 -4.95
N VAL A 649 7.84 4.96 -5.70
CA VAL A 649 8.35 3.88 -6.56
C VAL A 649 8.99 2.80 -5.69
N ASN A 650 8.44 1.58 -5.71
CA ASN A 650 8.99 0.47 -4.94
C ASN A 650 10.19 -0.15 -5.66
N MET A 651 11.41 0.33 -5.36
CA MET A 651 12.66 -0.15 -5.93
C MET A 651 13.04 -1.58 -5.49
N ALA A 652 12.31 -2.20 -4.55
CA ALA A 652 12.42 -3.64 -4.32
C ALA A 652 11.79 -4.49 -5.45
N LEU A 653 10.85 -3.89 -6.20
CA LEU A 653 10.05 -4.53 -7.26
C LEU A 653 10.35 -3.98 -8.67
N ALA A 654 10.96 -2.80 -8.77
CA ALA A 654 11.41 -2.24 -10.04
C ALA A 654 12.62 -3.04 -10.61
N PRO A 655 12.66 -3.35 -11.92
CA PRO A 655 13.86 -3.88 -12.55
C PRO A 655 15.01 -2.85 -12.58
N ARG A 656 16.21 -3.31 -12.22
CA ARG A 656 17.48 -2.55 -12.30
C ARG A 656 18.65 -3.45 -12.66
N GLN A 657 19.77 -2.87 -13.10
CA GLN A 657 20.93 -3.66 -13.53
C GLN A 657 21.69 -4.17 -12.31
N PRO A 658 21.80 -5.50 -12.09
CA PRO A 658 22.42 -6.07 -10.88
C PRO A 658 23.94 -5.87 -10.82
N GLY A 659 24.54 -5.37 -11.91
CA GLY A 659 25.99 -5.33 -12.07
C GLY A 659 26.61 -6.72 -11.85
N SER A 660 27.77 -6.74 -11.18
CA SER A 660 28.46 -7.97 -10.79
C SER A 660 27.75 -8.87 -9.76
N SER A 661 26.56 -8.51 -9.25
CA SER A 661 25.84 -9.37 -8.28
C SER A 661 25.11 -10.56 -8.94
N ILE A 662 24.94 -10.56 -10.27
CA ILE A 662 24.41 -11.72 -11.01
C ILE A 662 25.44 -12.87 -11.16
N LYS A 663 26.74 -12.59 -11.00
CA LYS A 663 27.84 -13.53 -11.30
C LYS A 663 27.70 -14.94 -10.68
N PRO A 664 27.25 -15.14 -9.43
CA PRO A 664 27.11 -16.48 -8.87
C PRO A 664 26.22 -17.42 -9.68
N LEU A 665 25.22 -16.90 -10.41
CA LEU A 665 24.34 -17.68 -11.27
C LEU A 665 25.12 -18.24 -12.47
N THR A 666 25.98 -17.42 -13.08
CA THR A 666 26.89 -17.85 -14.16
C THR A 666 27.87 -18.93 -13.68
N TYR A 667 28.44 -18.77 -12.48
CA TYR A 667 29.40 -19.74 -11.94
C TYR A 667 28.75 -21.04 -11.48
N VAL A 668 27.51 -21.03 -10.95
CA VAL A 668 26.82 -22.28 -10.58
C VAL A 668 26.37 -23.08 -11.80
N ALA A 669 25.98 -22.42 -12.90
CA ALA A 669 25.75 -23.08 -14.18
C ALA A 669 27.04 -23.71 -14.74
N ALA A 670 28.20 -23.05 -14.57
CA ALA A 670 29.49 -23.65 -14.93
C ALA A 670 29.83 -24.88 -14.06
N PHE A 671 29.44 -24.90 -12.79
CA PHE A 671 29.58 -26.08 -11.92
C PHE A 671 28.69 -27.25 -12.38
N GLU A 672 27.49 -26.99 -12.90
CA GLU A 672 26.67 -28.02 -13.55
C GLU A 672 27.32 -28.59 -14.84
N LYS A 673 28.14 -27.78 -15.51
CA LYS A 673 29.03 -28.21 -16.63
C LYS A 673 30.42 -28.70 -16.18
N GLY A 674 30.58 -29.05 -14.90
CA GLY A 674 31.76 -29.73 -14.37
C GLY A 674 32.94 -28.83 -13.97
N TRP A 675 32.79 -27.50 -13.95
CA TRP A 675 33.78 -26.63 -13.30
C TRP A 675 33.74 -26.78 -11.78
N THR A 676 34.82 -26.33 -11.13
CA THR A 676 35.00 -26.34 -9.67
C THR A 676 35.62 -25.02 -9.20
N PRO A 677 35.59 -24.69 -7.89
CA PRO A 677 36.30 -23.52 -7.37
C PRO A 677 37.81 -23.48 -7.67
N ALA A 678 38.43 -24.63 -7.96
CA ALA A 678 39.83 -24.77 -8.33
C ALA A 678 40.10 -24.70 -9.85
N THR A 679 39.05 -24.61 -10.69
CA THR A 679 39.21 -24.47 -12.14
C THR A 679 39.92 -23.16 -12.48
N LEU A 680 40.89 -23.24 -13.40
CA LEU A 680 41.75 -22.11 -13.76
C LEU A 680 41.18 -21.33 -14.94
N ILE A 681 41.11 -20.01 -14.83
CA ILE A 681 40.65 -19.09 -15.87
C ILE A 681 41.73 -18.02 -16.09
N TRP A 682 41.94 -17.64 -17.34
CA TRP A 682 42.91 -16.59 -17.71
C TRP A 682 42.26 -15.20 -17.64
N ASP A 683 42.61 -14.42 -16.61
CA ASP A 683 42.33 -12.99 -16.51
C ASP A 683 43.41 -12.19 -17.26
N VAL A 684 43.22 -12.04 -18.57
CA VAL A 684 44.17 -11.46 -19.52
C VAL A 684 43.40 -10.63 -20.56
N PRO A 685 44.04 -9.69 -21.30
CA PRO A 685 43.40 -8.97 -22.40
C PRO A 685 42.67 -9.95 -23.33
N SER A 686 41.37 -9.75 -23.53
CA SER A 686 40.49 -10.69 -24.21
C SER A 686 39.41 -9.94 -24.99
N GLU A 687 39.09 -10.43 -26.17
CA GLU A 687 38.05 -9.89 -27.04
C GLU A 687 37.00 -10.96 -27.30
N PHE A 688 35.72 -10.56 -27.35
CA PHE A 688 34.59 -11.46 -27.47
C PHE A 688 33.60 -10.97 -28.52
N PRO A 689 32.93 -11.86 -29.27
CA PRO A 689 31.77 -11.46 -30.06
C PRO A 689 30.66 -10.93 -29.13
N PRO A 690 30.02 -9.78 -29.41
CA PRO A 690 29.07 -9.17 -28.47
C PRO A 690 27.89 -10.07 -28.06
N SER A 691 27.31 -10.83 -29.00
CA SER A 691 26.24 -11.82 -28.73
C SER A 691 26.74 -13.18 -28.23
N GLY A 692 28.06 -13.40 -28.15
CA GLY A 692 28.64 -14.73 -27.96
C GLY A 692 28.74 -15.59 -29.24
N ASN A 693 28.02 -15.25 -30.32
CA ASN A 693 28.14 -15.92 -31.61
C ASN A 693 29.47 -15.53 -32.31
N PRO A 694 30.38 -16.47 -32.65
CA PRO A 694 31.64 -16.16 -33.35
C PRO A 694 31.48 -15.36 -34.66
N ASP A 695 30.34 -15.49 -35.34
CA ASP A 695 30.05 -14.80 -36.61
C ASP A 695 29.36 -13.42 -36.45
N ASP A 696 29.30 -12.87 -35.23
CA ASP A 696 28.71 -11.55 -34.96
C ASP A 696 29.53 -10.42 -35.62
N PRO A 697 28.98 -9.67 -36.60
CA PRO A 697 29.73 -8.68 -37.37
C PRO A 697 29.94 -7.34 -36.62
N ARG A 698 29.46 -7.22 -35.38
CA ARG A 698 29.63 -6.01 -34.55
C ARG A 698 31.05 -5.93 -33.98
N PRO A 699 31.55 -4.72 -33.65
CA PRO A 699 32.86 -4.55 -33.03
C PRO A 699 33.03 -5.43 -31.77
N PRO A 700 34.16 -6.13 -31.59
CA PRO A 700 34.36 -7.03 -30.46
C PRO A 700 34.18 -6.34 -29.11
N TYR A 701 33.50 -7.02 -28.20
CA TYR A 701 33.38 -6.62 -26.80
C TYR A 701 34.71 -6.87 -26.07
N LYS A 702 35.26 -5.84 -25.44
CA LYS A 702 36.55 -5.87 -24.74
C LYS A 702 36.36 -5.48 -23.27
N PRO A 703 35.95 -6.42 -22.39
CA PRO A 703 35.76 -6.13 -20.97
C PRO A 703 37.09 -5.82 -20.27
N VAL A 704 37.03 -4.96 -19.26
CA VAL A 704 38.12 -4.66 -18.32
C VAL A 704 37.68 -4.98 -16.89
N ASN A 705 38.64 -5.25 -16.01
CA ASN A 705 38.37 -5.36 -14.57
C ASN A 705 38.19 -3.99 -13.93
N TYR A 706 37.53 -3.95 -12.76
CA TYR A 706 37.20 -2.70 -12.07
C TYR A 706 38.44 -1.93 -11.58
N ASP A 707 39.50 -2.65 -11.20
CA ASP A 707 40.80 -2.10 -10.82
C ASP A 707 41.68 -1.67 -12.02
N GLY A 708 41.23 -1.95 -13.25
CA GLY A 708 41.96 -1.67 -14.49
C GLY A 708 43.13 -2.63 -14.79
N ARG A 709 43.25 -3.78 -14.11
CA ARG A 709 44.39 -4.71 -14.27
C ARG A 709 43.99 -6.06 -14.84
N PHE A 710 45.00 -6.91 -15.04
CA PHE A 710 44.88 -8.29 -15.49
C PHE A 710 45.72 -9.17 -14.54
N HIS A 711 45.10 -10.17 -13.92
CA HIS A 711 45.68 -10.99 -12.87
C HIS A 711 46.34 -12.29 -13.37
N GLY A 712 46.26 -12.56 -14.68
CA GLY A 712 46.83 -13.76 -15.29
C GLY A 712 46.03 -15.02 -14.95
N PRO A 713 46.67 -16.16 -14.64
CA PRO A 713 45.96 -17.39 -14.31
C PRO A 713 45.37 -17.33 -12.89
N VAL A 714 44.04 -17.24 -12.78
CA VAL A 714 43.28 -17.18 -11.52
C VAL A 714 42.34 -18.38 -11.37
N THR A 715 42.04 -18.79 -10.13
CA THR A 715 41.03 -19.83 -9.89
C THR A 715 39.62 -19.24 -9.94
N VAL A 716 38.58 -20.06 -10.17
CA VAL A 716 37.17 -19.66 -10.01
C VAL A 716 36.91 -19.05 -8.63
N ARG A 717 37.48 -19.64 -7.55
CA ARG A 717 37.40 -19.08 -6.19
C ARG A 717 37.91 -17.65 -6.15
N THR A 718 39.13 -17.41 -6.64
CA THR A 718 39.74 -16.08 -6.69
C THR A 718 38.91 -15.12 -7.54
N ALA A 719 38.48 -15.55 -8.73
CA ALA A 719 37.79 -14.71 -9.70
C ALA A 719 36.38 -14.28 -9.28
N LEU A 720 35.61 -15.18 -8.67
CA LEU A 720 34.28 -14.86 -8.15
C LEU A 720 34.36 -14.05 -6.84
N ALA A 721 35.26 -14.41 -5.91
CA ALA A 721 35.41 -13.70 -4.64
C ALA A 721 35.88 -12.25 -4.83
N ASN A 722 36.84 -12.01 -5.74
CA ASN A 722 37.30 -10.66 -6.11
C ASN A 722 36.45 -10.02 -7.23
N SER A 723 35.38 -10.68 -7.67
CA SER A 723 34.42 -10.12 -8.64
C SER A 723 35.03 -9.69 -9.99
N TYR A 724 36.11 -10.33 -10.44
CA TYR A 724 36.75 -10.00 -11.73
C TYR A 724 35.78 -10.17 -12.91
N ASN A 725 35.92 -9.32 -13.93
CA ASN A 725 34.99 -9.20 -15.05
C ASN A 725 35.35 -10.18 -16.18
N ILE A 726 36.60 -10.21 -16.60
CA ILE A 726 37.02 -11.01 -17.77
C ILE A 726 36.86 -12.51 -17.51
N PRO A 727 37.18 -13.06 -16.32
CA PRO A 727 36.89 -14.46 -16.02
C PRO A 727 35.39 -14.77 -16.05
N ALA A 728 34.54 -13.88 -15.53
CA ALA A 728 33.09 -14.07 -15.55
C ALA A 728 32.52 -14.08 -16.98
N VAL A 729 33.02 -13.22 -17.87
CA VAL A 729 32.66 -13.22 -19.29
C VAL A 729 33.09 -14.54 -19.96
N LYS A 730 34.27 -15.09 -19.62
CA LYS A 730 34.70 -16.42 -20.07
C LYS A 730 33.82 -17.55 -19.50
N THR A 731 33.38 -17.44 -18.24
CA THR A 731 32.38 -18.36 -17.66
C THR A 731 31.08 -18.33 -18.45
N LEU A 732 30.55 -17.14 -18.80
CA LEU A 732 29.33 -17.04 -19.59
C LEU A 732 29.51 -17.57 -21.02
N GLN A 733 30.67 -17.37 -21.64
CA GLN A 733 30.97 -17.94 -22.96
C GLN A 733 31.02 -19.48 -22.93
N PHE A 734 31.48 -20.08 -21.83
CA PHE A 734 31.47 -21.52 -21.62
C PHE A 734 30.08 -22.08 -21.27
N VAL A 735 29.29 -21.33 -20.50
CA VAL A 735 27.94 -21.72 -20.08
C VAL A 735 26.91 -21.55 -21.20
N GLY A 736 27.03 -20.50 -22.02
CA GLY A 736 25.99 -20.05 -22.93
C GLY A 736 25.07 -19.01 -22.29
N ILE A 737 24.53 -18.11 -23.12
CA ILE A 737 23.55 -17.10 -22.67
C ILE A 737 22.17 -17.74 -22.54
N TYR A 738 21.76 -18.45 -23.59
CA TYR A 738 20.45 -19.06 -23.76
C TYR A 738 20.49 -20.58 -23.59
N ASP A 739 19.30 -21.16 -23.55
CA ASP A 739 19.05 -22.59 -23.42
C ASP A 739 19.61 -23.41 -24.61
N ASP A 740 20.14 -24.59 -24.33
CA ASP A 740 20.51 -25.57 -25.36
C ASP A 740 19.36 -26.58 -25.51
N PRO A 741 18.58 -26.57 -26.61
CA PRO A 741 17.44 -27.47 -26.77
C PRO A 741 17.82 -28.96 -26.87
N ASN A 742 19.11 -29.30 -26.82
CA ASN A 742 19.61 -30.67 -26.75
C ASN A 742 19.82 -31.16 -25.29
N THR A 743 19.73 -30.30 -24.27
CA THR A 743 19.88 -30.68 -22.86
C THR A 743 18.52 -30.99 -22.19
N PRO A 744 18.45 -31.94 -21.23
CA PRO A 744 17.18 -32.29 -20.57
C PRO A 744 16.67 -31.26 -19.53
N GLN A 745 17.54 -30.38 -19.05
CA GLN A 745 17.21 -29.26 -18.17
C GLN A 745 17.55 -27.96 -18.90
N LYS A 746 16.76 -26.90 -18.64
CA LYS A 746 17.08 -25.55 -19.12
C LYS A 746 18.49 -25.14 -18.72
N ASP A 747 19.27 -24.79 -19.73
CA ASP A 747 20.69 -24.45 -19.67
C ASP A 747 20.91 -22.96 -19.96
N GLY A 748 22.17 -22.52 -19.96
CA GLY A 748 22.56 -21.13 -20.13
C GLY A 748 22.27 -20.27 -18.91
N LEU A 749 22.75 -19.03 -18.92
CA LEU A 749 22.50 -18.09 -17.82
C LEU A 749 21.01 -17.72 -17.68
N VAL A 750 20.26 -17.62 -18.77
CA VAL A 750 18.80 -17.34 -18.73
C VAL A 750 18.05 -18.54 -18.11
N GLY A 751 18.32 -19.77 -18.56
CA GLY A 751 17.68 -20.98 -17.99
C GLY A 751 18.01 -21.19 -16.52
N MET A 752 19.25 -20.91 -16.10
CA MET A 752 19.65 -20.91 -14.69
C MET A 752 18.93 -19.82 -13.88
N ALA A 753 18.79 -18.61 -14.43
CA ALA A 753 18.08 -17.51 -13.75
C ALA A 753 16.59 -17.83 -13.55
N GLU A 754 15.91 -18.38 -14.56
CA GLU A 754 14.53 -18.86 -14.45
C GLU A 754 14.38 -19.94 -13.34
N ARG A 755 15.25 -20.96 -13.34
CA ARG A 755 15.26 -22.03 -12.32
C ARG A 755 15.43 -21.50 -10.90
N LEU A 756 16.12 -20.38 -10.73
CA LEU A 756 16.32 -19.71 -9.44
C LEU A 756 15.21 -18.70 -9.09
N GLY A 757 14.24 -18.47 -9.99
CA GLY A 757 13.06 -17.64 -9.76
C GLY A 757 13.14 -16.21 -10.29
N ILE A 758 14.12 -15.87 -11.13
CA ILE A 758 14.19 -14.59 -11.83
C ILE A 758 13.29 -14.68 -13.08
N THR A 759 12.33 -13.75 -13.22
CA THR A 759 11.32 -13.76 -14.29
C THR A 759 11.49 -12.62 -15.31
N THR A 760 12.47 -11.76 -15.05
CA THR A 760 12.71 -10.49 -15.74
C THR A 760 13.63 -10.58 -16.96
N LEU A 761 14.40 -11.68 -17.10
CA LEU A 761 15.40 -11.85 -18.17
C LEU A 761 14.80 -12.44 -19.46
N THR A 762 13.83 -11.75 -20.06
CA THR A 762 12.97 -12.28 -21.14
C THR A 762 13.37 -11.90 -22.57
N ARG A 763 14.46 -11.14 -22.78
CA ARG A 763 14.88 -10.68 -24.11
C ARG A 763 15.70 -11.72 -24.90
N ASP A 764 15.62 -11.65 -26.22
CA ASP A 764 16.33 -12.48 -27.20
C ASP A 764 17.65 -11.85 -27.72
N ASP A 765 17.99 -10.63 -27.30
CA ASP A 765 19.15 -9.86 -27.77
C ASP A 765 20.29 -9.70 -26.73
N TYR A 766 20.27 -10.44 -25.61
CA TYR A 766 21.32 -10.37 -24.60
C TYR A 766 22.69 -10.75 -25.16
N GLY A 767 23.71 -10.00 -24.74
CA GLY A 767 25.12 -10.28 -25.06
C GLY A 767 25.91 -10.82 -23.88
N LEU A 768 27.21 -11.06 -24.09
CA LEU A 768 28.12 -11.57 -23.05
C LEU A 768 28.35 -10.60 -21.88
N SER A 769 27.80 -9.38 -21.94
CA SER A 769 27.68 -8.46 -20.80
C SER A 769 26.62 -8.86 -19.77
N LEU A 770 25.73 -9.83 -20.07
CA LEU A 770 24.66 -10.26 -19.16
C LEU A 770 25.22 -10.71 -17.79
N THR A 771 26.32 -11.46 -17.76
CA THR A 771 26.99 -11.87 -16.50
C THR A 771 27.64 -10.72 -15.72
N LEU A 772 27.70 -9.52 -16.29
CA LEU A 772 28.14 -8.29 -15.62
C LEU A 772 26.97 -7.36 -15.29
N GLY A 773 25.72 -7.82 -15.46
CA GLY A 773 24.50 -7.07 -15.19
C GLY A 773 23.86 -6.38 -16.39
N GLY A 774 24.22 -6.76 -17.63
CA GLY A 774 23.64 -6.21 -18.87
C GLY A 774 22.15 -6.56 -19.15
N GLY A 775 21.45 -7.12 -18.16
CA GLY A 775 20.01 -7.36 -18.15
C GLY A 775 19.46 -7.04 -16.77
N GLU A 776 18.26 -6.47 -16.72
CA GLU A 776 17.67 -5.92 -15.48
C GLU A 776 16.88 -6.97 -14.71
N VAL A 777 16.95 -6.93 -13.37
CA VAL A 777 16.25 -7.84 -12.46
C VAL A 777 15.63 -7.09 -11.28
N LYS A 778 14.59 -7.67 -10.66
CA LYS A 778 14.02 -7.12 -9.42
C LYS A 778 14.89 -7.49 -8.21
N LEU A 779 14.98 -6.61 -7.22
CA LEU A 779 15.68 -6.91 -5.96
C LEU A 779 15.06 -8.10 -5.21
N LEU A 780 13.73 -8.19 -5.19
CA LEU A 780 13.01 -9.34 -4.63
C LEU A 780 13.37 -10.67 -5.31
N GLU A 781 13.42 -10.71 -6.65
CA GLU A 781 13.77 -11.90 -7.42
C GLU A 781 15.21 -12.35 -7.17
N LEU A 782 16.17 -11.41 -7.20
CA LEU A 782 17.57 -11.72 -6.94
C LEU A 782 17.82 -12.13 -5.48
N THR A 783 17.08 -11.55 -4.52
CA THR A 783 17.15 -11.99 -3.10
C THR A 783 16.63 -13.41 -2.95
N GLY A 784 15.53 -13.77 -3.65
CA GLY A 784 15.03 -15.13 -3.73
C GLY A 784 16.05 -16.11 -4.33
N ALA A 785 16.73 -15.73 -5.42
CA ALA A 785 17.80 -16.54 -6.01
C ALA A 785 18.98 -16.76 -5.05
N TYR A 786 19.33 -15.78 -4.22
CA TYR A 786 20.37 -15.94 -3.19
C TYR A 786 19.90 -16.81 -2.00
N ALA A 787 18.61 -16.76 -1.66
CA ALA A 787 18.02 -17.66 -0.66
C ALA A 787 18.11 -19.15 -1.09
N VAL A 788 18.16 -19.44 -2.39
CA VAL A 788 18.41 -20.82 -2.88
C VAL A 788 19.80 -21.33 -2.45
N PHE A 789 20.83 -20.48 -2.48
CA PHE A 789 22.17 -20.87 -2.02
C PHE A 789 22.19 -21.08 -0.49
N ALA A 790 21.53 -20.20 0.26
CA ALA A 790 21.36 -20.33 1.70
C ALA A 790 20.66 -21.64 2.11
N ASN A 791 19.59 -22.02 1.40
CA ASN A 791 18.80 -23.22 1.65
C ASN A 791 19.34 -24.46 0.88
N GLY A 792 20.68 -24.58 0.74
CA GLY A 792 21.32 -25.80 0.22
C GLY A 792 20.88 -26.22 -1.18
N GLY A 793 20.58 -25.27 -2.06
CA GLY A 793 20.11 -25.51 -3.42
C GLY A 793 18.60 -25.67 -3.57
N LYS A 794 17.82 -25.46 -2.50
CA LYS A 794 16.36 -25.51 -2.51
C LYS A 794 15.74 -24.13 -2.72
N ARG A 795 14.80 -24.05 -3.65
CA ARG A 795 13.97 -22.88 -3.91
C ARG A 795 12.65 -22.97 -3.15
N VAL A 796 12.40 -21.99 -2.30
CA VAL A 796 11.08 -21.66 -1.78
C VAL A 796 10.73 -20.28 -2.34
N PRO A 797 9.61 -20.11 -3.07
CA PRO A 797 9.22 -18.79 -3.60
C PRO A 797 9.05 -17.76 -2.46
N PRO A 798 9.35 -16.47 -2.69
CA PRO A 798 9.06 -15.42 -1.71
C PRO A 798 7.56 -15.33 -1.39
N VAL A 799 7.21 -15.20 -0.11
CA VAL A 799 5.84 -15.13 0.40
C VAL A 799 5.66 -13.91 1.30
N ALA A 800 4.54 -13.22 1.10
CA ALA A 800 4.19 -11.99 1.82
C ALA A 800 2.93 -12.12 2.71
N ILE A 801 2.02 -13.04 2.38
CA ILE A 801 0.76 -13.28 3.10
C ILE A 801 0.83 -14.67 3.73
N THR A 802 0.61 -14.75 5.04
CA THR A 802 0.58 -16.01 5.81
C THR A 802 -0.84 -16.56 5.93
N ARG A 803 -1.85 -15.71 6.13
CA ARG A 803 -3.24 -16.13 6.31
C ARG A 803 -4.23 -15.04 5.91
N ILE A 804 -5.37 -15.43 5.35
CA ILE A 804 -6.52 -14.56 5.12
C ILE A 804 -7.74 -15.21 5.79
N VAL A 805 -8.43 -14.43 6.61
CA VAL A 805 -9.67 -14.82 7.31
C VAL A 805 -10.79 -13.88 6.87
N ASP A 806 -12.00 -14.38 6.64
CA ASP A 806 -13.17 -13.55 6.32
C ASP A 806 -13.86 -12.97 7.56
N TYR A 807 -14.84 -12.08 7.35
CA TYR A 807 -15.64 -11.47 8.42
C TYR A 807 -16.43 -12.46 9.30
N GLN A 808 -16.58 -13.73 8.90
CA GLN A 808 -17.22 -14.78 9.70
C GLN A 808 -16.21 -15.58 10.55
N GLY A 809 -14.91 -15.37 10.35
CA GLY A 809 -13.84 -16.15 10.97
C GLY A 809 -13.39 -17.37 10.15
N ASN A 810 -13.88 -17.57 8.92
CA ASN A 810 -13.45 -18.67 8.06
C ASN A 810 -12.06 -18.38 7.47
N THR A 811 -11.17 -19.37 7.46
CA THR A 811 -9.87 -19.25 6.78
C THR A 811 -10.05 -19.40 5.26
N VAL A 812 -9.82 -18.30 4.52
CA VAL A 812 -9.92 -18.22 3.06
C VAL A 812 -8.61 -18.69 2.39
N TYR A 813 -7.48 -18.42 3.05
CA TYR A 813 -6.14 -18.83 2.62
C TYR A 813 -5.24 -19.01 3.84
N GLU A 814 -4.40 -20.03 3.84
CA GLU A 814 -3.36 -20.23 4.84
C GLU A 814 -2.10 -20.81 4.19
N TYR A 815 -0.94 -20.24 4.52
CA TYR A 815 0.34 -20.64 3.98
C TYR A 815 0.94 -21.78 4.78
N THR A 816 1.03 -22.95 4.15
CA THR A 816 1.87 -24.05 4.64
C THR A 816 3.22 -24.01 3.92
N PRO A 817 4.35 -23.78 4.61
CA PRO A 817 5.67 -23.76 3.97
C PRO A 817 5.99 -25.08 3.24
N PRO A 818 6.32 -25.05 1.94
CA PRO A 818 6.64 -26.25 1.18
C PRO A 818 8.07 -26.74 1.49
N PRO A 819 8.40 -28.03 1.26
CA PRO A 819 9.72 -28.62 1.58
C PRO A 819 10.89 -28.12 0.70
N GLY A 820 10.64 -27.14 -0.18
CA GLY A 820 11.56 -26.58 -1.17
C GLY A 820 11.70 -27.44 -2.43
N GLU A 821 11.74 -26.78 -3.58
CA GLU A 821 12.07 -27.38 -4.88
C GLU A 821 13.61 -27.48 -5.01
N GLN A 822 14.17 -28.68 -5.18
CA GLN A 822 15.63 -28.86 -5.26
C GLN A 822 16.17 -28.48 -6.66
N VAL A 823 16.25 -27.16 -6.93
CA VAL A 823 16.62 -26.60 -8.26
C VAL A 823 18.13 -26.60 -8.55
N LEU A 824 18.97 -26.73 -7.51
CA LEU A 824 20.42 -26.92 -7.61
C LEU A 824 20.83 -28.17 -6.82
N ARG A 825 21.95 -28.79 -7.23
CA ARG A 825 22.68 -29.74 -6.39
C ARG A 825 23.17 -29.05 -5.10
N PRO A 826 22.98 -29.65 -3.90
CA PRO A 826 23.46 -29.08 -2.64
C PRO A 826 24.97 -28.78 -2.66
N GLU A 827 25.76 -29.63 -3.31
CA GLU A 827 27.20 -29.46 -3.45
C GLU A 827 27.53 -28.21 -4.27
N HIS A 828 26.81 -27.95 -5.37
CA HIS A 828 27.04 -26.77 -6.22
C HIS A 828 26.64 -25.49 -5.49
N ALA A 829 25.54 -25.51 -4.73
CA ALA A 829 25.15 -24.41 -3.86
C ALA A 829 26.21 -24.13 -2.78
N TYR A 830 26.67 -25.17 -2.07
CA TYR A 830 27.72 -25.04 -1.06
C TYR A 830 29.06 -24.57 -1.66
N LEU A 831 29.42 -24.97 -2.88
CA LEU A 831 30.63 -24.47 -3.54
C LEU A 831 30.55 -22.96 -3.79
N ILE A 832 29.39 -22.43 -4.20
CA ILE A 832 29.15 -20.97 -4.29
C ILE A 832 29.24 -20.32 -2.90
N THR A 833 28.53 -20.83 -1.89
CA THR A 833 28.58 -20.32 -0.51
C THR A 833 30.01 -20.27 0.02
N SER A 834 30.77 -21.36 -0.15
CA SER A 834 32.15 -21.47 0.31
C SER A 834 33.11 -20.48 -0.35
N ILE A 835 32.79 -19.93 -1.54
CA ILE A 835 33.56 -18.84 -2.17
C ILE A 835 33.08 -17.50 -1.64
N LEU A 836 31.77 -17.27 -1.57
CA LEU A 836 31.19 -15.98 -1.18
C LEU A 836 31.37 -15.67 0.32
N SER A 837 31.55 -16.68 1.17
CA SER A 837 31.86 -16.53 2.60
C SER A 837 33.36 -16.49 2.92
N ASP A 838 34.25 -16.65 1.94
CA ASP A 838 35.69 -16.71 2.14
C ASP A 838 36.31 -15.31 2.12
N ASN A 839 36.61 -14.78 3.31
CA ASN A 839 37.19 -13.45 3.44
C ASN A 839 38.66 -13.38 2.96
N GLN A 840 39.38 -14.51 2.92
CA GLN A 840 40.75 -14.56 2.39
C GLN A 840 40.72 -14.54 0.86
N ALA A 841 39.81 -15.29 0.24
CA ALA A 841 39.66 -15.29 -1.22
C ALA A 841 39.25 -13.92 -1.78
N ARG A 842 38.46 -13.12 -1.04
CA ARG A 842 38.04 -11.75 -1.46
C ARG A 842 39.02 -10.64 -1.06
N ALA A 843 40.06 -10.95 -0.29
CA ALA A 843 40.98 -9.96 0.26
C ALA A 843 41.77 -9.15 -0.78
N PRO A 844 42.15 -9.68 -1.96
CA PRO A 844 42.87 -8.89 -2.98
C PRO A 844 42.12 -7.65 -3.49
N GLU A 845 40.81 -7.74 -3.71
CA GLU A 845 39.97 -6.61 -4.18
C GLU A 845 39.42 -5.77 -3.02
N PHE A 846 38.92 -6.42 -1.97
CA PHE A 846 38.13 -5.75 -0.92
C PHE A 846 38.90 -5.46 0.37
N GLY A 847 40.04 -6.13 0.60
CA GLY A 847 40.78 -6.08 1.85
C GLY A 847 40.16 -6.93 2.98
N LEU A 848 41.02 -7.38 3.90
CA LEU A 848 40.64 -8.26 5.02
C LEU A 848 39.63 -7.63 6.01
N HIS A 849 39.60 -6.30 6.10
CA HIS A 849 38.76 -5.53 7.02
C HIS A 849 37.62 -4.78 6.29
N SER A 850 37.16 -5.31 5.16
CA SER A 850 36.01 -4.76 4.43
C SER A 850 34.71 -4.85 5.25
N VAL A 851 33.73 -3.99 4.94
CA VAL A 851 32.37 -4.05 5.49
C VAL A 851 31.63 -5.36 5.19
N LEU A 852 32.16 -6.19 4.29
CA LEU A 852 31.63 -7.53 3.97
C LEU A 852 32.10 -8.61 4.97
N ASN A 853 33.00 -8.28 5.89
CA ASN A 853 33.53 -9.20 6.91
C ASN A 853 32.80 -8.98 8.25
N LEU A 854 31.69 -9.71 8.42
CA LEU A 854 30.86 -9.67 9.64
C LEU A 854 31.49 -10.49 10.79
N PRO A 855 31.09 -10.28 12.06
CA PRO A 855 31.59 -11.06 13.20
C PRO A 855 31.17 -12.55 13.20
N PHE A 856 30.34 -12.98 12.24
CA PHE A 856 29.89 -14.35 12.02
C PHE A 856 30.02 -14.71 10.52
N PRO A 857 30.07 -16.02 10.16
CA PRO A 857 30.19 -16.43 8.77
C PRO A 857 28.99 -15.99 7.92
N ALA A 858 29.21 -15.09 6.97
CA ALA A 858 28.20 -14.63 6.01
C ALA A 858 28.75 -14.66 4.58
N ALA A 859 27.95 -15.17 3.66
CA ALA A 859 28.24 -15.14 2.23
C ALA A 859 27.79 -13.79 1.66
N ALA A 860 28.63 -13.13 0.87
CA ALA A 860 28.32 -11.81 0.31
C ALA A 860 28.83 -11.62 -1.12
N LYS A 861 28.08 -10.85 -1.92
CA LYS A 861 28.44 -10.46 -3.29
C LYS A 861 27.94 -9.04 -3.60
N THR A 862 28.88 -8.17 -3.92
CA THR A 862 28.63 -6.81 -4.42
C THR A 862 28.25 -6.77 -5.89
N GLY A 863 27.51 -5.74 -6.30
CA GLY A 863 27.28 -5.34 -7.69
C GLY A 863 27.40 -3.83 -7.86
N THR A 864 27.87 -3.42 -9.04
CA THR A 864 28.03 -2.01 -9.45
C THR A 864 27.85 -1.98 -10.96
N THR A 865 27.08 -1.02 -11.50
CA THR A 865 27.04 -0.69 -12.94
C THR A 865 28.20 0.23 -13.33
N ASN A 866 28.73 0.11 -14.56
CA ASN A 866 29.79 0.98 -15.06
C ASN A 866 29.44 2.48 -15.01
N ASP A 867 28.17 2.82 -15.26
CA ASP A 867 27.64 4.20 -15.20
C ASP A 867 27.36 4.71 -13.77
N PHE A 868 27.64 3.90 -12.74
CA PHE A 868 27.31 4.20 -11.33
C PHE A 868 25.82 4.54 -11.07
N ARG A 869 24.87 4.00 -11.86
CA ARG A 869 23.41 4.14 -11.65
C ARG A 869 22.88 3.22 -10.56
N ASP A 870 23.42 2.00 -10.49
CA ASP A 870 23.01 0.98 -9.53
C ASP A 870 24.20 0.51 -8.66
N ASN A 871 23.96 0.37 -7.37
CA ASN A 871 24.84 -0.26 -6.39
C ASN A 871 24.08 -1.37 -5.67
N TRP A 872 24.67 -2.56 -5.59
CA TRP A 872 24.03 -3.74 -5.01
C TRP A 872 24.94 -4.41 -3.97
N THR A 873 24.32 -4.99 -2.94
CA THR A 873 24.94 -6.04 -2.12
C THR A 873 23.92 -7.09 -1.80
N MET A 874 24.23 -8.32 -2.20
CA MET A 874 23.45 -9.52 -1.90
C MET A 874 24.25 -10.36 -0.91
N GLY A 875 23.63 -10.88 0.13
CA GLY A 875 24.34 -11.76 1.07
C GLY A 875 23.43 -12.45 2.07
N TYR A 876 23.92 -13.54 2.65
CA TYR A 876 23.10 -14.47 3.41
C TYR A 876 23.88 -15.26 4.46
N THR A 877 23.14 -15.79 5.42
CA THR A 877 23.41 -16.94 6.31
C THR A 877 22.44 -18.07 5.91
N PRO A 878 22.39 -19.22 6.62
CA PRO A 878 21.28 -20.17 6.46
C PRO A 878 19.94 -19.64 6.98
N ASP A 879 19.95 -18.70 7.93
CA ASP A 879 18.77 -18.18 8.62
C ASP A 879 18.09 -17.01 7.87
N LEU A 880 18.87 -16.20 7.15
CA LEU A 880 18.43 -14.99 6.48
C LEU A 880 19.18 -14.74 5.17
N ALA A 881 18.45 -14.39 4.10
CA ALA A 881 19.01 -13.85 2.86
C ALA A 881 18.55 -12.39 2.68
N VAL A 882 19.50 -11.49 2.41
CA VAL A 882 19.25 -10.05 2.27
C VAL A 882 19.84 -9.52 0.97
N GLY A 883 19.01 -8.80 0.23
CA GLY A 883 19.43 -7.95 -0.89
C GLY A 883 19.28 -6.48 -0.53
N VAL A 884 20.26 -5.67 -0.95
CA VAL A 884 20.20 -4.21 -0.88
C VAL A 884 20.53 -3.62 -2.25
N TRP A 885 19.73 -2.64 -2.67
CA TRP A 885 19.98 -1.73 -3.78
C TRP A 885 20.15 -0.31 -3.26
N VAL A 886 21.03 0.47 -3.89
CA VAL A 886 21.22 1.91 -3.70
C VAL A 886 21.42 2.55 -5.09
N GLY A 887 20.79 3.68 -5.33
CA GLY A 887 20.79 4.35 -6.63
C GLY A 887 19.72 5.44 -6.65
N ASN A 888 19.31 5.84 -7.86
CA ASN A 888 18.31 6.88 -8.04
C ASN A 888 17.10 6.32 -8.84
N ALA A 889 15.88 6.60 -8.38
CA ALA A 889 14.65 6.05 -8.97
C ALA A 889 14.38 6.54 -10.41
N ASP A 890 14.91 7.72 -10.78
CA ASP A 890 14.92 8.28 -12.14
C ASP A 890 16.01 7.69 -13.06
N ASN A 891 16.86 6.79 -12.55
CA ASN A 891 18.03 6.20 -13.23
C ASN A 891 19.17 7.19 -13.55
N SER A 892 19.24 8.33 -12.85
CA SER A 892 20.40 9.23 -12.89
C SER A 892 21.66 8.57 -12.27
N PRO A 893 22.88 8.95 -12.72
CA PRO A 893 24.11 8.31 -12.25
C PRO A 893 24.63 8.94 -10.93
N MET A 894 25.02 8.09 -9.98
CA MET A 894 25.71 8.51 -8.75
C MET A 894 27.18 8.88 -9.04
N VAL A 895 27.80 9.64 -8.13
CA VAL A 895 29.20 10.08 -8.21
C VAL A 895 30.08 9.21 -7.31
N ASN A 896 30.91 8.35 -7.91
CA ASN A 896 31.91 7.53 -7.20
C ASN A 896 31.32 6.70 -6.04
N SER A 897 30.14 6.09 -6.24
CA SER A 897 29.56 5.11 -5.32
C SER A 897 29.54 3.72 -5.96
N SER A 898 30.06 2.73 -5.25
CA SER A 898 30.06 1.31 -5.67
C SER A 898 29.21 0.47 -4.71
N GLY A 899 28.91 -0.79 -5.07
CA GLY A 899 28.24 -1.73 -4.17
C GLY A 899 28.89 -1.83 -2.77
N LEU A 900 30.21 -1.61 -2.65
CA LEU A 900 30.95 -1.60 -1.38
C LEU A 900 30.74 -0.34 -0.54
N THR A 901 30.44 0.82 -1.15
CA THR A 901 30.24 2.09 -0.43
C THR A 901 28.78 2.51 -0.30
N GLY A 902 27.92 2.08 -1.23
CA GLY A 902 26.48 2.34 -1.23
C GLY A 902 25.72 1.29 -0.43
N ALA A 903 25.55 0.11 -1.03
CA ALA A 903 24.67 -0.94 -0.50
C ALA A 903 25.29 -1.78 0.64
N ALA A 904 26.60 -2.05 0.62
CA ALA A 904 27.23 -2.93 1.60
C ALA A 904 27.18 -2.43 3.06
N PRO A 905 27.30 -1.12 3.36
CA PRO A 905 27.13 -0.62 4.74
C PRO A 905 25.70 -0.78 5.28
N ILE A 906 24.67 -0.73 4.42
CA ILE A 906 23.28 -1.04 4.81
C ILE A 906 23.17 -2.53 5.11
N TRP A 907 23.60 -3.37 4.17
CA TRP A 907 23.57 -4.83 4.31
C TRP A 907 24.30 -5.29 5.57
N ALA A 908 25.49 -4.77 5.84
CA ALA A 908 26.30 -5.16 6.99
C ALA A 908 25.67 -4.76 8.33
N GLN A 909 25.09 -3.56 8.43
CA GLN A 909 24.39 -3.13 9.63
C GLN A 909 23.10 -3.90 9.85
N PHE A 910 22.32 -4.13 8.78
CA PHE A 910 21.06 -4.86 8.86
C PHE A 910 21.29 -6.34 9.21
N MET A 911 22.24 -7.02 8.56
CA MET A 911 22.59 -8.41 8.89
C MET A 911 23.01 -8.55 10.36
N GLN A 912 23.88 -7.67 10.89
CA GLN A 912 24.31 -7.75 12.29
C GLN A 912 23.17 -7.56 13.29
N TYR A 913 22.20 -6.69 12.98
CA TYR A 913 20.99 -6.54 13.80
C TYR A 913 20.06 -7.75 13.66
N ALA A 914 19.72 -8.12 12.43
CA ALA A 914 18.71 -9.12 12.12
C ALA A 914 19.13 -10.52 12.55
N GLU A 915 20.39 -10.92 12.36
CA GLU A 915 20.92 -12.19 12.86
C GLU A 915 20.85 -12.26 14.38
N ASN A 916 21.30 -11.21 15.08
CA ASN A 916 21.26 -11.18 16.54
C ASN A 916 19.82 -11.24 17.08
N TYR A 917 18.87 -10.58 16.41
CA TYR A 917 17.44 -10.61 16.73
C TYR A 917 16.81 -11.98 16.47
N LEU A 918 17.05 -12.58 15.29
CA LEU A 918 16.43 -13.84 14.85
C LEU A 918 17.02 -15.09 15.50
N THR A 919 18.30 -15.07 15.87
CA THR A 919 19.04 -16.25 16.37
C THR A 919 19.50 -16.10 17.82
N HIS A 920 19.11 -15.00 18.48
CA HIS A 920 19.53 -14.62 19.83
C HIS A 920 21.07 -14.58 20.00
N GLY A 921 21.78 -14.18 18.95
CA GLY A 921 23.25 -14.07 18.92
C GLY A 921 23.98 -15.37 18.58
N ASN A 922 23.30 -16.41 18.10
CA ASN A 922 23.90 -17.69 17.72
C ASN A 922 23.49 -18.13 16.28
N PRO A 923 24.04 -17.51 15.22
CA PRO A 923 23.68 -17.82 13.83
C PRO A 923 24.00 -19.25 13.41
N THR A 924 23.16 -19.82 12.55
CA THR A 924 23.34 -21.19 12.03
C THR A 924 24.60 -21.25 11.15
N PRO A 925 25.53 -22.19 11.38
CA PRO A 925 26.71 -22.34 10.53
C PRO A 925 26.34 -22.95 9.16
N PHE A 926 27.03 -22.55 8.10
CA PHE A 926 26.86 -23.15 6.77
C PHE A 926 27.15 -24.65 6.79
N ASN A 927 26.11 -25.46 6.62
CA ASN A 927 26.24 -26.91 6.57
C ASN A 927 26.94 -27.35 5.27
N ARG A 928 27.97 -28.20 5.38
CA ARG A 928 28.60 -28.84 4.22
C ARG A 928 27.83 -30.12 3.86
N PRO A 929 27.27 -30.26 2.64
CA PRO A 929 26.64 -31.50 2.20
C PRO A 929 27.66 -32.64 2.06
N ALA A 930 27.18 -33.88 2.01
CA ALA A 930 28.02 -35.02 1.64
C ALA A 930 28.41 -34.92 0.16
N GLY A 931 29.72 -34.81 -0.10
CA GLY A 931 30.33 -34.56 -1.41
C GLY A 931 31.55 -33.66 -1.32
#